data_AF-A0A0F5ZT69-F1
#
_entry.id   AF-A0A0F5ZT69-F1
#
_cell.length_a   1.000
_cell.length_b   1.000
_cell.length_c   1.000
_cell.angle_alpha   90.00
_cell.angle_beta   90.00
_cell.angle_gamma   90.00
#
_symmetry.space_group_name_H-M   'P 1'
#
loop_
_entity.id
_entity.type
_entity.pdbx_description
1 polymer ?
#
loop_
_entity_poly.entity_id
_entity_poly.type
_entity_poly.pdbx_seq_one_letter_code
_entity_poly.pdbx_strand_id
1 'polypeptide(L)'
;MLSVAIDNSSIADLIENIVEDHSVLNGLSAETLEDIINFSVANDDYRALDIITNIHTGIYGYDDRQPEWLESSFSENKWVLTFGKKPKTIHWDTVYLDDGKKLTDAKHQKLLNSFKYWITAADNPLENGGKIISPITAYHKVSKVIALINAVLLHSKELKLAKYHLLNVNDDFWLNIMTKYAEHGNFQGVYEIDKHTKVLLNNASQSISDTDAQTFKENFPYVTKDIAQDESFLFLAEREKACAWLFEQSYYHSGKCIKYTGSGAVLSELLFKGKMLYHDINIPNYAELHLKAPRRNSEYRAVENKDTSTGTNQRTISTYIEAIRLIHTNLEREDAASPSILSERVSSGHISQLVSLKKAGRTRTLPPTFVFNLIRQCYEFAKEHLPIEEGVVTLLDETLTLLSKARSKSAAKNSNTLRPQQCALAWNEELHREMSGTERGYWFQTEAINCLSSVYLKKGIKQVQGFRDSVENRFERIRANESLFDLFSVLQGAIQVLVGAIMARRQDELIKLKSHGNLSPNVSPFSEAGAKTEYNLIFKVKKTGSKGVNATIERPIPLSIARFIWQLEQFNIKASELNLCKGKLSLFNSLNSNNSQLNQVTHSTYNAHLDALCDYLGTDLVEYDNGEYRRNYVRQHQLRRFFAMAFFWSKGFDGMDALRWMLGHSDMEHLYHYISESETGAVLNGAKASVIVRGVVDSTSELAKLKGIEEVRKIIAERLTGDSSTPITIESVSEAAEDYDDESYLTVPHISQLQKEQDIETEVIQLLEEGRITLEPEFFTIEDGDGNTTQTFNLILKIKDLD
;
A
#
# COMPACT_ATOMS: atom_id res chain seq x y z
N MET A 1 -54.21 -1.77 17.23
CA MET A 1 -54.00 -1.46 18.66
C MET A 1 -54.07 -2.74 19.45
N LEU A 2 -52.91 -3.33 19.75
CA LEU A 2 -52.70 -4.30 20.81
C LEU A 2 -51.38 -3.86 21.44
N SER A 3 -51.47 -3.02 22.47
CA SER A 3 -50.32 -2.63 23.28
C SER A 3 -49.91 -3.86 24.09
N VAL A 4 -48.80 -4.49 23.70
CA VAL A 4 -48.07 -5.34 24.63
C VAL A 4 -47.64 -4.42 25.76
N ALA A 5 -48.22 -4.59 26.94
CA ALA A 5 -47.79 -3.91 28.14
C ALA A 5 -46.39 -4.46 28.47
N ILE A 6 -45.36 -3.76 28.01
CA ILE A 6 -44.01 -3.92 28.56
C ILE A 6 -44.16 -3.65 30.06
N ASP A 7 -43.74 -4.59 30.89
CA ASP A 7 -43.81 -4.47 32.34
C ASP A 7 -42.79 -3.42 32.79
N ASN A 8 -43.18 -2.14 32.67
CA ASN A 8 -42.33 -0.97 32.90
C ASN A 8 -41.68 -0.95 34.29
N SER A 9 -42.29 -1.62 35.27
CA SER A 9 -41.71 -1.82 36.61
C SER A 9 -40.48 -2.72 36.56
N SER A 10 -40.53 -3.82 35.81
CA SER A 10 -39.44 -4.80 35.74
C SER A 10 -38.21 -4.24 35.01
N ILE A 11 -38.40 -3.40 33.98
CA ILE A 11 -37.28 -2.77 33.27
C ILE A 11 -36.67 -1.63 34.09
N ALA A 12 -37.48 -0.85 34.82
CA ALA A 12 -36.98 0.16 35.75
C ALA A 12 -36.11 -0.46 36.86
N ASP A 13 -36.57 -1.57 37.46
CA ASP A 13 -35.79 -2.31 38.46
C ASP A 13 -34.51 -2.89 37.85
N LEU A 14 -34.56 -3.36 36.60
CA LEU A 14 -33.39 -3.86 35.89
C LEU A 14 -32.36 -2.75 35.62
N ILE A 15 -32.80 -1.54 35.25
CA ILE A 15 -31.92 -0.37 35.09
C ILE A 15 -31.25 -0.04 36.42
N GLU A 16 -31.99 -0.04 37.53
CA GLU A 16 -31.41 0.23 38.86
C GLU A 16 -30.37 -0.84 39.24
N ASN A 17 -30.67 -2.11 39.00
CA ASN A 17 -29.72 -3.20 39.21
C ASN A 17 -28.45 -3.07 38.35
N ILE A 18 -28.58 -2.63 37.09
CA ILE A 18 -27.43 -2.38 36.21
C ILE A 18 -26.58 -1.22 36.73
N VAL A 19 -27.20 -0.18 37.30
CA VAL A 19 -26.51 0.97 37.88
C VAL A 19 -25.76 0.60 39.15
N GLU A 20 -26.33 -0.27 39.98
CA GLU A 20 -25.67 -0.78 41.21
C GLU A 20 -24.57 -1.82 40.90
N ASP A 21 -24.82 -2.72 39.95
CA ASP A 21 -23.88 -3.77 39.52
C ASP A 21 -23.85 -3.90 37.99
N HIS A 22 -22.81 -3.34 37.39
CA HIS A 22 -22.60 -3.39 35.93
C HIS A 22 -22.44 -4.82 35.40
N SER A 23 -22.14 -5.81 36.25
CA SER A 23 -21.96 -7.21 35.84
C SER A 23 -23.25 -7.86 35.35
N VAL A 24 -24.42 -7.31 35.74
CA VAL A 24 -25.77 -7.73 35.31
C VAL A 24 -25.95 -7.64 33.79
N LEU A 25 -25.15 -6.80 33.11
CA LEU A 25 -25.11 -6.73 31.65
C LEU A 25 -24.62 -8.04 30.99
N ASN A 26 -23.85 -8.86 31.71
CA ASN A 26 -23.35 -10.14 31.19
C ASN A 26 -24.46 -11.19 31.18
N GLY A 27 -25.01 -11.47 29.98
CA GLY A 27 -26.01 -12.52 29.80
C GLY A 27 -27.41 -12.02 29.44
N LEU A 28 -27.59 -10.71 29.26
CA LEU A 28 -28.82 -10.16 28.70
C LEU A 28 -29.04 -10.64 27.25
N SER A 29 -30.29 -10.96 26.92
CA SER A 29 -30.69 -11.27 25.55
C SER A 29 -30.76 -9.99 24.71
N ALA A 30 -30.73 -10.14 23.38
CA ALA A 30 -30.92 -9.01 22.47
C ALA A 30 -32.30 -8.34 22.67
N GLU A 31 -33.34 -9.13 22.96
CA GLU A 31 -34.70 -8.65 23.21
C GLU A 31 -34.77 -7.79 24.48
N THR A 32 -34.14 -8.22 25.58
CA THR A 32 -34.09 -7.43 26.82
C THR A 32 -33.33 -6.13 26.66
N LEU A 33 -32.28 -6.11 25.83
CA LEU A 33 -31.54 -4.89 25.52
C LEU A 33 -32.40 -3.89 24.73
N GLU A 34 -33.22 -4.38 23.80
CA GLU A 34 -34.17 -3.57 23.03
C GLU A 34 -35.27 -2.99 23.93
N ASP A 35 -35.77 -3.76 24.90
CA ASP A 35 -36.71 -3.29 25.91
C ASP A 35 -36.11 -2.18 26.79
N ILE A 36 -34.85 -2.32 27.23
CA ILE A 36 -34.13 -1.27 27.96
C ILE A 36 -34.02 0.00 27.12
N ILE A 37 -33.65 -0.11 25.84
CA ILE A 37 -33.54 1.05 24.94
C ILE A 37 -34.88 1.76 24.80
N ASN A 38 -35.95 1.01 24.50
CA ASN A 38 -37.29 1.57 24.33
C ASN A 38 -37.80 2.24 25.62
N PHE A 39 -37.54 1.62 26.78
CA PHE A 39 -37.90 2.19 28.07
C PHE A 39 -37.13 3.48 28.37
N SER A 40 -35.80 3.50 28.15
CA SER A 40 -34.95 4.67 28.36
C SER A 40 -35.43 5.87 27.53
N VAL A 41 -35.76 5.65 26.25
CA VAL A 41 -36.27 6.72 25.36
C VAL A 41 -37.64 7.22 25.83
N ALA A 42 -38.53 6.32 26.26
CA ALA A 42 -39.88 6.69 26.70
C ALA A 42 -39.91 7.45 28.04
N ASN A 43 -38.92 7.25 28.90
CA ASN A 43 -38.89 7.76 30.27
C ASN A 43 -37.74 8.73 30.57
N ASP A 44 -36.89 9.06 29.58
CA ASP A 44 -35.73 9.94 29.74
C ASP A 44 -34.69 9.42 30.78
N ASP A 45 -34.61 8.10 30.97
CA ASP A 45 -33.66 7.43 31.87
C ASP A 45 -32.57 6.68 31.09
N TYR A 46 -31.44 7.35 30.85
CA TYR A 46 -30.33 6.82 30.05
C TYR A 46 -29.23 6.16 30.89
N ARG A 47 -29.37 6.03 32.22
CA ARG A 47 -28.27 5.60 33.11
C ARG A 47 -27.68 4.25 32.71
N ALA A 48 -28.52 3.25 32.42
CA ALA A 48 -28.05 1.94 31.97
C ALA A 48 -27.39 2.03 30.58
N LEU A 49 -27.93 2.83 29.66
CA LEU A 49 -27.36 3.05 28.34
C LEU A 49 -26.02 3.79 28.39
N ASP A 50 -25.84 4.72 29.33
CA ASP A 50 -24.58 5.42 29.57
C ASP A 50 -23.50 4.45 30.06
N ILE A 51 -23.84 3.54 30.98
CA ILE A 51 -22.94 2.49 31.45
C ILE A 51 -22.55 1.57 30.30
N ILE A 52 -23.52 1.06 29.53
CA ILE A 52 -23.28 0.20 28.37
C ILE A 52 -22.37 0.91 27.36
N THR A 53 -22.69 2.16 27.04
CA THR A 53 -21.92 2.98 26.10
C THR A 53 -20.50 3.16 26.62
N ASN A 54 -20.31 3.49 27.89
CA ASN A 54 -18.99 3.72 28.46
C ASN A 54 -18.15 2.44 28.55
N ILE A 55 -18.74 1.28 28.83
CA ILE A 55 -18.06 -0.02 28.81
C ILE A 55 -17.48 -0.32 27.43
N HIS A 56 -18.21 0.05 26.37
CA HIS A 56 -17.81 -0.23 25.00
C HIS A 56 -16.96 0.87 24.33
N THR A 57 -17.02 2.11 24.84
CA THR A 57 -16.41 3.27 24.18
C THR A 57 -15.40 4.01 25.04
N GLY A 58 -15.50 3.92 26.37
CA GLY A 58 -14.71 4.71 27.32
C GLY A 58 -14.99 6.22 27.29
N ILE A 59 -16.06 6.64 26.60
CA ILE A 59 -16.33 8.05 26.27
C ILE A 59 -16.38 8.99 27.48
N TYR A 60 -16.90 8.54 28.62
CA TYR A 60 -17.02 9.36 29.83
C TYR A 60 -15.77 9.31 30.72
N GLY A 61 -14.83 8.41 30.44
CA GLY A 61 -13.57 8.27 31.16
C GLY A 61 -12.36 8.87 30.45
N TYR A 62 -12.55 9.51 29.29
CA TYR A 62 -11.45 10.02 28.47
C TYR A 62 -10.85 11.29 29.09
N ASP A 63 -9.55 11.28 29.38
CA ASP A 63 -8.81 12.45 29.84
C ASP A 63 -8.23 13.23 28.64
N ASP A 64 -8.85 14.37 28.32
CA ASP A 64 -8.41 15.26 27.24
C ASP A 64 -7.00 15.84 27.43
N ARG A 65 -6.48 15.86 28.66
CA ARG A 65 -5.13 16.35 28.97
C ARG A 65 -4.12 15.22 29.05
N GLN A 66 -4.55 13.99 29.30
CA GLN A 66 -3.66 12.84 29.40
C GLN A 66 -4.22 11.58 28.69
N PRO A 67 -4.40 11.60 27.36
CA PRO A 67 -4.73 10.38 26.62
C PRO A 67 -3.65 9.30 26.80
N GLU A 68 -4.02 8.01 26.71
CA GLU A 68 -3.10 6.89 26.97
C GLU A 68 -1.83 6.90 26.11
N TRP A 69 -1.91 7.44 24.89
CA TRP A 69 -0.78 7.53 23.96
C TRP A 69 0.13 8.75 24.19
N LEU A 70 -0.25 9.69 25.07
CA LEU A 70 0.55 10.85 25.43
C LEU A 70 1.38 10.53 26.67
N GLU A 71 2.68 10.28 26.49
CA GLU A 71 3.59 9.92 27.60
C GLU A 71 3.99 11.14 28.44
N SER A 72 4.10 12.30 27.80
CA SER A 72 4.44 13.56 28.46
C SER A 72 3.25 14.17 29.18
N SER A 73 3.49 15.01 30.18
CA SER A 73 2.41 15.79 30.80
C SER A 73 1.87 16.84 29.81
N PHE A 74 0.57 17.15 29.87
CA PHE A 74 -0.06 18.16 29.01
C PHE A 74 0.70 19.50 28.96
N SER A 75 1.20 19.98 30.10
CA SER A 75 1.86 21.28 30.23
C SER A 75 3.30 21.31 29.70
N GLU A 76 3.93 20.17 29.42
CA GLU A 76 5.33 20.13 29.00
C GLU A 76 5.58 20.81 27.64
N ASN A 77 6.75 21.42 27.50
CA ASN A 77 7.19 22.05 26.25
C ASN A 77 7.65 21.03 25.20
N LYS A 78 7.88 19.79 25.62
CA LYS A 78 8.25 18.67 24.77
C LYS A 78 7.25 17.55 25.02
N TRP A 79 6.59 17.09 23.97
CA TRP A 79 5.67 15.96 24.04
C TRP A 79 6.26 14.73 23.39
N VAL A 80 6.12 13.58 24.05
CA VAL A 80 6.40 12.26 23.50
C VAL A 80 5.08 11.52 23.29
N LEU A 81 4.82 11.10 22.05
CA LEU A 81 3.59 10.44 21.62
C LEU A 81 3.89 9.00 21.18
N THR A 82 3.17 8.03 21.73
CA THR A 82 3.38 6.60 21.45
C THR A 82 2.07 5.90 21.10
N PHE A 83 1.83 5.75 19.79
CA PHE A 83 0.70 4.98 19.24
C PHE A 83 1.09 3.53 18.87
N GLY A 84 2.25 3.06 19.30
CA GLY A 84 2.84 1.79 18.86
C GLY A 84 4.27 1.60 19.35
N LYS A 85 5.20 1.19 18.47
CA LYS A 85 6.59 0.89 18.89
C LYS A 85 7.58 2.05 18.78
N LYS A 86 7.32 3.04 17.93
CA LYS A 86 8.23 4.17 17.72
C LYS A 86 7.59 5.45 18.29
N PRO A 87 8.17 6.06 19.32
CA PRO A 87 7.68 7.33 19.83
C PRO A 87 7.92 8.44 18.80
N LYS A 88 6.98 9.39 18.73
CA LYS A 88 7.09 10.65 17.97
C LYS A 88 7.26 11.79 18.96
N THR A 89 8.09 12.79 18.65
CA THR A 89 8.33 13.91 19.56
C THR A 89 7.87 15.23 18.96
N ILE A 90 7.16 16.03 19.75
CA ILE A 90 6.80 17.42 19.41
C ILE A 90 7.60 18.36 20.32
N HIS A 91 8.30 19.31 19.72
CA HIS A 91 9.07 20.34 20.44
C HIS A 91 8.39 21.71 20.29
N TRP A 92 7.52 22.07 21.23
CA TRP A 92 6.76 23.32 21.20
C TRP A 92 7.67 24.55 21.34
N ASP A 93 8.80 24.41 22.03
CA ASP A 93 9.76 25.47 22.34
C ASP A 93 10.67 25.88 21.16
N THR A 94 10.48 25.26 19.99
CA THR A 94 11.30 25.50 18.80
C THR A 94 10.67 26.45 17.80
N VAL A 95 9.41 26.85 18.01
CA VAL A 95 8.65 27.72 17.11
C VAL A 95 8.64 29.15 17.62
N TYR A 96 8.91 30.11 16.72
CA TYR A 96 8.80 31.54 16.96
C TYR A 96 7.59 32.11 16.23
N LEU A 97 6.85 33.02 16.87
CA LEU A 97 5.72 33.72 16.27
C LEU A 97 6.15 35.06 15.64
N ASP A 98 5.21 35.75 15.02
CA ASP A 98 5.41 37.02 14.32
C ASP A 98 5.88 38.18 15.22
N ASP A 99 5.79 38.03 16.55
CA ASP A 99 6.35 38.96 17.53
C ASP A 99 7.78 38.61 17.99
N GLY A 100 8.40 37.59 17.40
CA GLY A 100 9.76 37.14 17.71
C GLY A 100 9.89 36.35 19.02
N LYS A 101 8.78 36.10 19.73
CA LYS A 101 8.76 35.24 20.93
C LYS A 101 8.45 33.78 20.57
N LYS A 102 8.84 32.87 21.46
CA LYS A 102 8.54 31.44 21.31
C LYS A 102 7.06 31.17 21.54
N LEU A 103 6.50 30.15 20.87
CA LEU A 103 5.13 29.67 21.11
C LEU A 103 4.89 29.26 22.58
N THR A 104 5.93 28.87 23.31
CA THR A 104 5.88 28.53 24.75
C THR A 104 6.03 29.73 25.68
N ASP A 105 6.09 30.97 25.17
CA ASP A 105 6.07 32.17 26.01
C ASP A 105 4.70 32.30 26.70
N ALA A 106 4.68 32.78 27.95
CA ALA A 106 3.46 32.91 28.74
C ALA A 106 2.37 33.74 28.03
N LYS A 107 2.77 34.70 27.17
CA LYS A 107 1.84 35.48 26.34
C LYS A 107 1.00 34.61 25.40
N HIS A 108 1.57 33.51 24.91
CA HIS A 108 0.99 32.65 23.87
C HIS A 108 0.36 31.37 24.44
N GLN A 109 0.24 31.27 25.78
CA GLN A 109 -0.22 30.06 26.46
C GLN A 109 -1.59 29.57 25.97
N LYS A 110 -2.55 30.49 25.77
CA LYS A 110 -3.89 30.14 25.26
C LYS A 110 -3.82 29.52 23.88
N LEU A 111 -3.00 30.07 22.99
CA LEU A 111 -2.79 29.53 21.65
C LEU A 111 -2.12 28.15 21.70
N LEU A 112 -1.07 27.99 22.52
CA LEU A 112 -0.40 26.71 22.71
C LEU A 112 -1.38 25.64 23.23
N ASN A 113 -2.17 25.95 24.25
CA ASN A 113 -3.19 25.05 24.78
C ASN A 113 -4.22 24.65 23.71
N SER A 114 -4.61 25.59 22.85
CA SER A 114 -5.55 25.33 21.75
C SER A 114 -5.02 24.27 20.79
N PHE A 115 -3.74 24.35 20.42
CA PHE A 115 -3.09 23.35 19.58
C PHE A 115 -2.96 22.00 20.28
N LYS A 116 -2.68 22.01 21.59
CA LYS A 116 -2.58 20.80 22.41
C LYS A 116 -3.93 20.06 22.51
N TYR A 117 -5.01 20.77 22.83
CA TYR A 117 -6.36 20.18 22.87
C TYR A 117 -6.81 19.69 21.50
N TRP A 118 -6.49 20.42 20.44
CA TRP A 118 -6.82 19.98 19.09
C TRP A 118 -6.16 18.63 18.74
N ILE A 119 -4.92 18.42 19.19
CA ILE A 119 -4.23 17.13 19.03
C ILE A 119 -4.89 16.03 19.87
N THR A 120 -5.26 16.29 21.13
CA THR A 120 -5.85 15.26 22.00
C THR A 120 -7.30 14.92 21.64
N ALA A 121 -8.03 15.83 20.97
CA ALA A 121 -9.36 15.57 20.42
C ALA A 121 -9.37 14.51 19.30
N ALA A 122 -8.23 14.27 18.62
CA ALA A 122 -8.17 13.38 17.46
C ALA A 122 -8.51 11.90 17.76
N ASP A 123 -8.36 11.47 19.01
CA ASP A 123 -8.64 10.11 19.48
C ASP A 123 -9.80 10.06 20.50
N ASN A 124 -10.39 11.20 20.83
CA ASN A 124 -11.47 11.26 21.81
C ASN A 124 -12.71 10.51 21.26
N PRO A 125 -13.24 9.48 21.96
CA PRO A 125 -14.42 8.73 21.52
C PRO A 125 -15.65 9.61 21.26
N LEU A 126 -15.82 10.71 21.99
CA LEU A 126 -16.91 11.68 21.80
C LEU A 126 -16.86 12.29 20.40
N GLU A 127 -15.68 12.74 20.00
CA GLU A 127 -15.43 13.33 18.68
C GLU A 127 -15.43 12.29 17.54
N ASN A 128 -15.33 11.01 17.88
CA ASN A 128 -15.37 9.89 16.96
C ASN A 128 -16.76 9.25 16.81
N GLY A 129 -17.81 9.87 17.36
CA GLY A 129 -19.17 9.34 17.33
C GLY A 129 -19.31 8.02 18.11
N GLY A 130 -18.57 7.90 19.22
CA GLY A 130 -18.53 6.71 20.08
C GLY A 130 -17.62 5.58 19.56
N LYS A 131 -16.93 5.76 18.42
CA LYS A 131 -16.09 4.69 17.84
C LYS A 131 -14.70 4.68 18.48
N ILE A 132 -14.31 3.55 19.07
CA ILE A 132 -12.91 3.29 19.42
C ILE A 132 -12.12 3.04 18.15
N ILE A 133 -11.09 3.86 17.93
CA ILE A 133 -10.21 3.73 16.77
C ILE A 133 -8.93 2.98 17.14
N SER A 134 -8.30 2.35 16.15
CA SER A 134 -7.03 1.68 16.39
C SER A 134 -5.88 2.69 16.58
N PRO A 135 -4.80 2.34 17.29
CA PRO A 135 -3.66 3.25 17.49
C PRO A 135 -3.06 3.81 16.19
N ILE A 136 -3.07 3.02 15.11
CA ILE A 136 -2.62 3.47 13.78
C ILE A 136 -3.55 4.55 13.21
N THR A 137 -4.86 4.41 13.45
CA THR A 137 -5.86 5.39 12.99
C THR A 137 -5.73 6.68 13.78
N ALA A 138 -5.55 6.60 15.10
CA ALA A 138 -5.26 7.74 15.98
C ALA A 138 -3.99 8.47 15.52
N TYR A 139 -2.91 7.73 15.27
CA TYR A 139 -1.66 8.29 14.72
C TYR A 139 -1.88 9.07 13.41
N HIS A 140 -2.69 8.55 12.48
CA HIS A 140 -3.00 9.25 11.25
C HIS A 140 -3.83 10.52 11.49
N LYS A 141 -4.84 10.48 12.37
CA LYS A 141 -5.65 11.66 12.71
C LYS A 141 -4.80 12.74 13.38
N VAL A 142 -3.99 12.38 14.36
CA VAL A 142 -3.04 13.30 15.03
C VAL A 142 -2.05 13.89 14.04
N SER A 143 -1.54 13.09 13.09
CA SER A 143 -0.64 13.60 12.05
C SER A 143 -1.31 14.61 11.11
N LYS A 144 -2.61 14.47 10.81
CA LYS A 144 -3.38 15.49 10.06
C LYS A 144 -3.53 16.77 10.86
N VAL A 145 -3.88 16.68 12.14
CA VAL A 145 -3.98 17.86 13.02
C VAL A 145 -2.65 18.60 13.10
N ILE A 146 -1.53 17.90 13.26
CA ILE A 146 -0.19 18.51 13.25
C ILE A 146 0.10 19.22 11.91
N ALA A 147 -0.31 18.63 10.79
CA ALA A 147 -0.15 19.26 9.48
C ALA A 147 -0.97 20.56 9.36
N LEU A 148 -2.19 20.59 9.91
CA LEU A 148 -3.04 21.78 9.95
C LEU A 148 -2.48 22.86 10.90
N ILE A 149 -1.96 22.46 12.06
CA ILE A 149 -1.23 23.36 12.97
C ILE A 149 -0.04 23.99 12.24
N ASN A 150 0.75 23.18 11.53
CA ASN A 150 1.86 23.69 10.74
C ASN A 150 1.41 24.63 9.62
N ALA A 151 0.27 24.38 8.98
CA ALA A 151 -0.31 25.32 8.01
C ALA A 151 -0.57 26.69 8.67
N VAL A 152 -1.16 26.73 9.87
CA VAL A 152 -1.37 27.97 10.63
C VAL A 152 -0.04 28.65 11.00
N LEU A 153 0.92 27.87 11.51
CA LEU A 153 2.22 28.40 11.95
C LEU A 153 3.05 28.98 10.80
N LEU A 154 3.03 28.35 9.61
CA LEU A 154 3.73 28.86 8.43
C LEU A 154 3.17 30.20 7.95
N HIS A 155 1.88 30.48 8.22
CA HIS A 155 1.21 31.74 7.88
C HIS A 155 1.11 32.70 9.09
N SER A 156 1.90 32.47 10.16
CA SER A 156 1.85 33.23 11.42
C SER A 156 1.94 34.76 11.22
N LYS A 157 2.81 35.22 10.31
CA LYS A 157 2.98 36.65 9.99
C LYS A 157 1.76 37.26 9.30
N GLU A 158 1.15 36.54 8.36
CA GLU A 158 -0.03 36.99 7.62
C GLU A 158 -1.26 37.06 8.53
N LEU A 159 -1.41 36.04 9.38
CA LEU A 159 -2.48 35.92 10.35
C LEU A 159 -2.32 36.85 11.57
N LYS A 160 -1.12 37.41 11.79
CA LYS A 160 -0.74 38.15 13.01
C LYS A 160 -1.07 37.32 14.26
N LEU A 161 -0.60 36.07 14.23
CA LEU A 161 -1.02 35.00 15.14
C LEU A 161 -0.71 35.34 16.62
N ALA A 162 0.40 36.01 16.89
CA ALA A 162 0.80 36.47 18.22
C ALA A 162 -0.14 37.52 18.84
N LYS A 163 -0.94 38.22 18.01
CA LYS A 163 -1.87 39.26 18.46
C LYS A 163 -3.32 38.76 18.53
N TYR A 164 -3.76 38.07 17.49
CA TYR A 164 -5.17 37.69 17.34
C TYR A 164 -5.43 36.20 17.61
N HIS A 165 -4.38 35.41 17.92
CA HIS A 165 -4.48 33.97 18.05
C HIS A 165 -5.25 33.38 16.85
N LEU A 166 -6.26 32.54 17.09
CA LEU A 166 -7.02 31.84 16.07
C LEU A 166 -8.14 32.66 15.42
N LEU A 167 -8.35 33.94 15.79
CA LEU A 167 -9.45 34.74 15.26
C LEU A 167 -9.33 34.98 13.74
N ASN A 168 -8.10 35.16 13.23
CA ASN A 168 -7.86 35.34 11.80
C ASN A 168 -7.77 34.00 11.03
N VAL A 169 -7.87 32.87 11.73
CA VAL A 169 -7.91 31.52 11.12
C VAL A 169 -9.37 31.21 10.78
N ASN A 170 -9.87 31.88 9.74
CA ASN A 170 -11.28 31.88 9.34
C ASN A 170 -11.52 31.03 8.07
N ASP A 171 -12.74 31.08 7.54
CA ASP A 171 -13.13 30.34 6.33
C ASP A 171 -12.23 30.65 5.12
N ASP A 172 -11.86 31.92 4.90
CA ASP A 172 -11.04 32.30 3.75
C ASP A 172 -9.62 31.73 3.85
N PHE A 173 -9.06 31.67 5.07
CA PHE A 173 -7.80 30.97 5.32
C PHE A 173 -7.93 29.48 5.00
N TRP A 174 -8.95 28.80 5.53
CA TRP A 174 -9.13 27.37 5.30
C TRP A 174 -9.45 27.04 3.85
N LEU A 175 -10.24 27.86 3.15
CA LEU A 175 -10.49 27.70 1.71
C LEU A 175 -9.20 27.78 0.91
N ASN A 176 -8.33 28.75 1.20
CA ASN A 176 -7.02 28.86 0.54
C ASN A 176 -6.16 27.61 0.79
N ILE A 177 -6.01 27.19 2.05
CA ILE A 177 -5.23 25.99 2.38
C ILE A 177 -5.84 24.74 1.72
N MET A 178 -7.15 24.54 1.79
CA MET A 178 -7.81 23.37 1.20
C MET A 178 -7.75 23.36 -0.34
N THR A 179 -7.75 24.53 -0.98
CA THR A 179 -7.52 24.70 -2.42
C THR A 179 -6.11 24.24 -2.80
N LYS A 180 -5.08 24.70 -2.07
CA LYS A 180 -3.69 24.23 -2.28
C LYS A 180 -3.54 22.73 -2.03
N TYR A 181 -4.25 22.18 -1.04
CA TYR A 181 -4.32 20.74 -0.79
C TYR A 181 -4.96 19.97 -1.95
N ALA A 182 -6.05 20.51 -2.51
CA ALA A 182 -6.73 19.95 -3.66
C ALA A 182 -5.81 19.87 -4.88
N GLU A 183 -5.05 20.95 -5.16
CA GLU A 183 -4.17 21.07 -6.33
C GLU A 183 -2.85 20.29 -6.21
N HIS A 184 -2.23 20.34 -5.03
CA HIS A 184 -0.85 19.86 -4.85
C HIS A 184 -0.73 18.65 -3.91
N GLY A 185 -1.82 18.23 -3.29
CA GLY A 185 -1.84 17.12 -2.34
C GLY A 185 -1.49 17.56 -0.92
N ASN A 186 -1.60 16.62 0.02
CA ASN A 186 -1.56 16.90 1.45
C ASN A 186 -0.22 17.44 1.96
N PHE A 187 0.90 17.03 1.36
CA PHE A 187 2.21 17.46 1.80
C PHE A 187 2.59 18.81 1.17
N GLN A 188 2.59 18.86 -0.17
CA GLN A 188 2.97 20.07 -0.89
C GLN A 188 1.98 21.22 -0.67
N GLY A 189 0.68 20.93 -0.51
CA GLY A 189 -0.34 21.94 -0.24
C GLY A 189 -0.19 22.65 1.12
N VAL A 190 0.48 22.04 2.11
CA VAL A 190 0.81 22.69 3.39
C VAL A 190 2.14 23.43 3.31
N TYR A 191 3.16 22.68 2.89
CA TYR A 191 4.54 23.06 3.16
C TYR A 191 5.17 23.84 2.00
N GLU A 192 4.56 23.80 0.81
CA GLU A 192 5.11 24.32 -0.45
C GLU A 192 6.60 23.95 -0.58
N ILE A 193 6.93 22.69 -0.24
CA ILE A 193 8.30 22.28 0.00
C ILE A 193 9.16 22.36 -1.26
N ASP A 194 8.62 22.00 -2.42
CA ASP A 194 9.40 22.03 -3.68
C ASP A 194 9.81 23.46 -4.02
N LYS A 195 8.88 24.41 -3.83
CA LYS A 195 9.12 25.84 -4.03
C LYS A 195 10.14 26.37 -3.04
N HIS A 196 9.98 26.08 -1.75
CA HIS A 196 10.93 26.52 -0.72
C HIS A 196 12.33 25.91 -0.91
N THR A 197 12.39 24.63 -1.29
CA THR A 197 13.64 23.92 -1.57
C THR A 197 14.33 24.50 -2.80
N LYS A 198 13.60 24.74 -3.89
CA LYS A 198 14.13 25.39 -5.09
C LYS A 198 14.71 26.77 -4.79
N VAL A 199 13.97 27.60 -4.06
CA VAL A 199 14.43 28.96 -3.68
C VAL A 199 15.67 28.88 -2.79
N LEU A 200 15.68 28.01 -1.78
CA LEU A 200 16.84 27.80 -0.91
C LEU A 200 18.07 27.40 -1.72
N LEU A 201 17.94 26.39 -2.57
CA LEU A 201 19.07 25.81 -3.30
C LEU A 201 19.57 26.72 -4.41
N ASN A 202 18.70 27.42 -5.14
CA ASN A 202 19.13 28.41 -6.14
C ASN A 202 19.88 29.58 -5.49
N ASN A 203 19.42 30.06 -4.32
CA ASN A 203 20.13 31.11 -3.59
C ASN A 203 21.46 30.60 -3.02
N ALA A 204 21.48 29.39 -2.45
CA ALA A 204 22.69 28.79 -1.89
C ALA A 204 23.73 28.46 -2.97
N SER A 205 23.30 28.15 -4.19
CA SER A 205 24.22 27.89 -5.32
C SER A 205 25.09 29.09 -5.63
N GLN A 206 24.61 30.32 -5.39
CA GLN A 206 25.37 31.55 -5.63
C GLN A 206 26.59 31.71 -4.71
N SER A 207 26.62 31.02 -3.56
CA SER A 207 27.76 31.07 -2.65
C SER A 207 28.87 30.07 -2.97
N ILE A 208 28.64 29.13 -3.89
CA ILE A 208 29.62 28.11 -4.29
C ILE A 208 30.39 28.56 -5.53
N SER A 209 31.72 28.49 -5.47
CA SER A 209 32.58 28.84 -6.59
C SER A 209 32.52 27.79 -7.72
N ASP A 210 32.81 28.19 -8.96
CA ASP A 210 32.88 27.26 -10.09
C ASP A 210 33.97 26.20 -9.90
N THR A 211 35.07 26.55 -9.22
CA THR A 211 36.18 25.64 -8.90
C THR A 211 35.76 24.55 -7.90
N ASP A 212 34.97 24.90 -6.88
CA ASP A 212 34.47 23.93 -5.90
C ASP A 212 33.42 23.02 -6.54
N ALA A 213 32.56 23.58 -7.39
CA ALA A 213 31.58 22.81 -8.15
C ALA A 213 32.26 21.79 -9.08
N GLN A 214 33.35 22.18 -9.75
CA GLN A 214 34.11 21.29 -10.62
C GLN A 214 34.77 20.15 -9.82
N THR A 215 35.40 20.48 -8.70
CA THR A 215 35.99 19.48 -7.78
C THR A 215 34.92 18.51 -7.25
N PHE A 216 33.72 19.02 -6.97
CA PHE A 216 32.61 18.18 -6.51
C PHE A 216 32.11 17.22 -7.59
N LYS A 217 32.00 17.69 -8.85
CA LYS A 217 31.61 16.84 -10.00
C LYS A 217 32.59 15.69 -10.23
N GLU A 218 33.89 15.93 -10.07
CA GLU A 218 34.91 14.88 -10.21
C GLU A 218 34.75 13.78 -9.17
N ASN A 219 34.38 14.14 -7.94
CA ASN A 219 34.12 13.20 -6.86
C ASN A 219 32.76 12.49 -6.98
N PHE A 220 31.74 13.18 -7.52
CA PHE A 220 30.38 12.67 -7.66
C PHE A 220 29.81 12.92 -9.07
N PRO A 221 30.25 12.19 -10.10
CA PRO A 221 29.84 12.44 -11.49
C PRO A 221 28.33 12.27 -11.74
N TYR A 222 27.60 11.58 -10.87
CA TYR A 222 26.16 11.37 -11.03
C TYR A 222 25.35 12.68 -10.98
N VAL A 223 25.90 13.76 -10.41
CA VAL A 223 25.21 15.06 -10.34
C VAL A 223 25.10 15.77 -11.69
N THR A 224 25.80 15.31 -12.73
CA THR A 224 25.68 15.83 -14.10
C THR A 224 24.78 14.97 -14.98
N LYS A 225 24.29 13.83 -14.48
CA LYS A 225 23.38 12.98 -15.24
C LYS A 225 21.99 13.60 -15.30
N ASP A 226 21.40 13.61 -16.48
CA ASP A 226 20.00 14.03 -16.66
C ASP A 226 19.05 13.17 -15.84
N ILE A 227 18.08 13.84 -15.21
CA ILE A 227 17.00 13.23 -14.45
C ILE A 227 15.76 13.23 -15.33
N ALA A 228 14.99 12.15 -15.29
CA ALA A 228 13.77 12.02 -16.05
C ALA A 228 12.76 13.14 -15.67
N GLN A 229 11.99 13.62 -16.64
CA GLN A 229 11.08 14.77 -16.42
C GLN A 229 10.00 14.48 -15.37
N ASP A 230 9.55 13.23 -15.25
CA ASP A 230 8.63 12.73 -14.22
C ASP A 230 9.28 12.65 -12.82
N GLU A 231 10.60 12.67 -12.74
CA GLU A 231 11.38 12.64 -11.48
C GLU A 231 12.00 14.00 -11.11
N SER A 232 11.88 15.02 -11.97
CA SER A 232 12.38 16.38 -11.73
C SER A 232 11.27 17.25 -11.18
N PHE A 233 11.42 17.68 -9.92
CA PHE A 233 10.44 18.52 -9.23
C PHE A 233 10.97 19.93 -8.98
N LEU A 234 12.28 20.06 -8.78
CA LEU A 234 12.93 21.31 -8.41
C LEU A 234 13.33 22.12 -9.65
N PHE A 235 13.74 21.46 -10.74
CA PHE A 235 14.29 22.08 -11.95
C PHE A 235 15.35 23.12 -11.59
N LEU A 236 16.40 22.67 -10.91
CA LEU A 236 17.50 23.51 -10.40
C LEU A 236 18.37 24.02 -11.55
N ALA A 237 18.74 25.31 -11.51
CA ALA A 237 19.57 25.92 -12.55
C ALA A 237 21.04 25.46 -12.47
N GLU A 238 21.60 25.38 -11.27
CA GLU A 238 22.99 24.96 -11.01
C GLU A 238 23.01 23.77 -10.03
N ARG A 239 22.55 22.61 -10.52
CA ARG A 239 22.36 21.40 -9.71
C ARG A 239 23.63 20.98 -8.96
N GLU A 240 24.79 21.06 -9.60
CA GLU A 240 26.09 20.73 -9.01
C GLU A 240 26.43 21.59 -7.79
N LYS A 241 26.15 22.89 -7.84
CA LYS A 241 26.45 23.85 -6.79
C LYS A 241 25.49 23.67 -5.63
N ALA A 242 24.21 23.43 -5.92
CA ALA A 242 23.22 23.06 -4.91
C ALA A 242 23.64 21.79 -4.14
N CYS A 243 24.08 20.74 -4.86
CA CYS A 243 24.57 19.51 -4.24
C CYS A 243 25.86 19.71 -3.44
N ALA A 244 26.81 20.52 -3.94
CA ALA A 244 28.03 20.85 -3.21
C ALA A 244 27.71 21.58 -1.90
N TRP A 245 26.85 22.60 -1.93
CA TRP A 245 26.42 23.31 -0.73
C TRP A 245 25.72 22.40 0.28
N LEU A 246 24.81 21.52 -0.17
CA LEU A 246 24.17 20.54 0.70
C LEU A 246 25.18 19.59 1.37
N PHE A 247 26.28 19.26 0.68
CA PHE A 247 27.37 18.47 1.25
C PHE A 247 28.03 19.18 2.42
N GLU A 248 28.27 20.49 2.33
CA GLU A 248 28.78 21.32 3.44
C GLU A 248 27.79 21.39 4.60
N GLN A 249 26.48 21.41 4.33
CA GLN A 249 25.42 21.38 5.35
C GLN A 249 25.21 20.00 5.99
N SER A 250 26.11 19.04 5.76
CA SER A 250 26.01 17.67 6.28
C SER A 250 24.78 16.88 5.80
N TYR A 251 24.09 17.32 4.73
CA TYR A 251 22.90 16.65 4.20
C TYR A 251 23.18 15.20 3.77
N TYR A 252 24.37 14.94 3.22
CA TYR A 252 24.80 13.60 2.79
C TYR A 252 25.54 12.80 3.87
N HIS A 253 25.62 13.27 5.12
CA HIS A 253 26.38 12.59 6.16
C HIS A 253 25.47 11.77 7.09
N SER A 254 25.87 10.53 7.36
CA SER A 254 25.25 9.64 8.34
C SER A 254 26.35 8.99 9.19
N GLY A 255 26.66 9.62 10.33
CA GLY A 255 27.83 9.25 11.13
C GLY A 255 29.11 9.43 10.31
N LYS A 256 29.90 8.36 10.14
CA LYS A 256 31.12 8.36 9.32
C LYS A 256 30.89 8.00 7.84
N CYS A 257 29.65 7.72 7.44
CA CYS A 257 29.32 7.24 6.09
C CYS A 257 28.57 8.31 5.30
N ILE A 258 28.78 8.31 3.97
CA ILE A 258 28.03 9.15 3.04
C ILE A 258 26.72 8.45 2.68
N LYS A 259 25.59 9.12 2.92
CA LYS A 259 24.26 8.76 2.45
C LYS A 259 24.00 9.51 1.14
N TYR A 260 24.29 8.87 0.02
CA TYR A 260 24.21 9.48 -1.33
C TYR A 260 22.83 10.00 -1.76
N THR A 261 21.75 9.59 -1.08
CA THR A 261 20.39 10.10 -1.32
C THR A 261 20.04 11.31 -0.46
N GLY A 262 20.88 11.66 0.53
CA GLY A 262 20.63 12.76 1.45
C GLY A 262 19.71 12.48 2.64
N SER A 263 19.65 13.42 3.56
CA SER A 263 18.88 13.36 4.81
C SER A 263 17.73 14.37 4.81
N GLY A 264 16.50 13.87 4.67
CA GLY A 264 15.29 14.71 4.76
C GLY A 264 15.18 15.48 6.08
N ALA A 265 15.70 14.95 7.19
CA ALA A 265 15.70 15.65 8.48
C ALA A 265 16.57 16.93 8.45
N VAL A 266 17.74 16.87 7.82
CA VAL A 266 18.63 18.04 7.65
C VAL A 266 17.97 19.09 6.76
N LEU A 267 17.36 18.66 5.65
CA LEU A 267 16.62 19.58 4.77
C LEU A 267 15.41 20.22 5.48
N SER A 268 14.72 19.47 6.35
CA SER A 268 13.61 20.00 7.16
C SER A 268 14.08 21.10 8.10
N GLU A 269 15.21 20.87 8.75
CA GLU A 269 15.82 21.86 9.63
C GLU A 269 16.21 23.13 8.86
N LEU A 270 16.88 23.00 7.71
CA LEU A 270 17.28 24.14 6.88
C LEU A 270 16.08 24.99 6.40
N LEU A 271 14.95 24.36 6.09
CA LEU A 271 13.78 25.04 5.56
C LEU A 271 12.92 25.68 6.66
N PHE A 272 12.72 24.95 7.76
CA PHE A 272 11.58 25.19 8.66
C PHE A 272 11.95 25.38 10.13
N LYS A 273 13.22 25.27 10.51
CA LYS A 273 13.67 25.56 11.88
C LYS A 273 13.19 26.95 12.30
N GLY A 274 12.57 27.02 13.47
CA GLY A 274 12.02 28.26 14.02
C GLY A 274 10.62 28.64 13.52
N LYS A 275 10.12 28.04 12.42
CA LYS A 275 8.88 28.48 11.76
C LYS A 275 7.66 27.61 12.06
N MET A 276 7.87 26.31 12.25
CA MET A 276 6.79 25.35 12.49
C MET A 276 7.29 24.11 13.24
N LEU A 277 6.39 23.16 13.56
CA LEU A 277 6.75 21.87 14.16
C LEU A 277 7.40 20.97 13.09
N TYR A 278 8.71 21.15 12.87
CA TYR A 278 9.45 20.51 11.78
C TYR A 278 10.07 19.14 12.12
N HIS A 279 10.09 18.81 13.41
CA HIS A 279 10.62 17.54 13.91
C HIS A 279 9.71 16.39 13.46
N ASP A 280 10.29 15.32 12.91
CA ASP A 280 9.60 14.14 12.38
C ASP A 280 8.72 14.36 11.13
N ILE A 281 9.00 15.41 10.32
CA ILE A 281 8.44 15.55 8.98
C ILE A 281 9.22 14.69 7.98
N ASN A 282 8.50 13.85 7.23
CA ASN A 282 9.09 13.03 6.17
C ASN A 282 9.14 13.82 4.85
N ILE A 283 10.27 14.49 4.59
CA ILE A 283 10.48 15.27 3.38
C ILE A 283 10.72 14.37 2.16
N PRO A 284 10.16 14.71 0.98
CA PRO A 284 10.43 14.00 -0.27
C PRO A 284 11.92 13.85 -0.55
N ASN A 285 12.27 12.71 -1.14
CA ASN A 285 13.63 12.46 -1.58
C ASN A 285 13.73 12.81 -3.07
N TYR A 286 14.39 13.92 -3.39
CA TYR A 286 14.52 14.41 -4.76
C TYR A 286 15.64 13.65 -5.50
N ALA A 287 15.33 13.05 -6.65
CA ALA A 287 16.31 12.40 -7.51
C ALA A 287 17.40 13.39 -7.98
N GLU A 288 17.01 14.65 -8.16
CA GLU A 288 17.88 15.79 -8.46
C GLU A 288 18.98 16.00 -7.41
N LEU A 289 18.82 15.50 -6.18
CA LEU A 289 19.81 15.65 -5.11
C LEU A 289 20.63 14.38 -4.88
N HIS A 290 20.55 13.36 -5.74
CA HIS A 290 21.34 12.14 -5.55
C HIS A 290 22.79 12.31 -6.01
N LEU A 291 23.72 11.79 -5.22
CA LEU A 291 25.15 11.72 -5.56
C LEU A 291 25.56 10.40 -6.23
N LYS A 292 24.68 9.41 -6.21
CA LYS A 292 24.83 8.11 -6.89
C LYS A 292 23.45 7.56 -7.27
N ALA A 293 23.43 6.72 -8.30
CA ALA A 293 22.25 5.96 -8.65
C ALA A 293 21.72 5.17 -7.43
N PRO A 294 20.40 5.21 -7.15
CA PRO A 294 19.79 4.39 -6.13
C PRO A 294 20.09 2.90 -6.35
N ARG A 295 20.32 2.16 -5.26
CA ARG A 295 20.45 0.70 -5.35
C ARG A 295 19.11 0.10 -5.77
N ARG A 296 19.13 -0.77 -6.78
CA ARG A 296 17.96 -1.52 -7.27
C ARG A 296 18.23 -3.00 -7.10
N ASN A 297 17.23 -3.73 -6.60
CA ASN A 297 17.31 -5.18 -6.49
C ASN A 297 16.75 -5.89 -7.73
N SER A 298 15.89 -5.19 -8.48
CA SER A 298 15.26 -5.62 -9.72
C SER A 298 16.06 -5.16 -10.94
N GLU A 299 15.85 -5.83 -12.08
CA GLU A 299 16.57 -5.56 -13.33
C GLU A 299 16.23 -4.19 -13.92
N TYR A 300 14.93 -3.90 -13.97
CA TYR A 300 14.40 -2.65 -14.49
C TYR A 300 13.67 -1.89 -13.38
N ARG A 301 13.39 -0.60 -13.63
CA ARG A 301 12.44 0.13 -12.78
C ARG A 301 11.04 -0.43 -13.00
N ALA A 302 10.20 -0.34 -11.98
CA ALA A 302 8.81 -0.73 -12.12
C ALA A 302 8.04 0.32 -12.93
N VAL A 303 7.17 -0.15 -13.81
CA VAL A 303 6.13 0.72 -14.38
C VAL A 303 5.22 1.20 -13.24
N GLU A 304 4.84 2.46 -13.29
CA GLU A 304 4.08 3.08 -12.22
C GLU A 304 2.68 2.47 -12.12
N ASN A 305 2.42 1.85 -10.96
CA ASN A 305 1.14 1.21 -10.67
C ASN A 305 0.15 2.16 -9.98
N LYS A 306 0.49 3.45 -9.83
CA LYS A 306 -0.34 4.47 -9.18
C LYS A 306 -0.50 5.66 -10.10
N ASP A 307 -1.67 6.28 -10.03
CA ASP A 307 -1.94 7.56 -10.65
C ASP A 307 -0.94 8.64 -10.16
N THR A 308 -0.15 9.18 -11.09
CA THR A 308 0.88 10.20 -10.88
C THR A 308 0.37 11.63 -10.95
N SER A 309 -0.92 11.84 -11.24
CA SER A 309 -1.51 13.19 -11.26
C SER A 309 -1.32 13.89 -9.91
N THR A 310 -1.11 15.20 -9.95
CA THR A 310 -0.95 16.02 -8.74
C THR A 310 -2.29 16.22 -8.03
N GLY A 311 -2.25 16.52 -6.73
CA GLY A 311 -3.47 16.87 -5.98
C GLY A 311 -4.04 15.76 -5.10
N THR A 312 -5.27 15.97 -4.62
CA THR A 312 -5.98 15.00 -3.78
C THR A 312 -7.45 14.85 -4.15
N ASN A 313 -8.07 13.80 -3.60
CA ASN A 313 -9.47 13.47 -3.86
C ASN A 313 -10.42 14.08 -2.82
N GLN A 314 -11.70 14.14 -3.16
CA GLN A 314 -12.76 14.72 -2.32
C GLN A 314 -12.85 14.08 -0.94
N ARG A 315 -12.67 12.75 -0.84
CA ARG A 315 -12.71 12.03 0.44
C ARG A 315 -11.61 12.52 1.38
N THR A 316 -10.38 12.65 0.87
CA THR A 316 -9.27 13.17 1.66
C THR A 316 -9.59 14.57 2.18
N ILE A 317 -10.10 15.46 1.32
CA ILE A 317 -10.52 16.82 1.70
C ILE A 317 -11.56 16.77 2.82
N SER A 318 -12.62 15.97 2.68
CA SER A 318 -13.63 15.82 3.74
C SER A 318 -13.00 15.41 5.07
N THR A 319 -12.06 14.45 5.08
CA THR A 319 -11.39 14.04 6.33
C THR A 319 -10.49 15.12 6.94
N TYR A 320 -9.96 16.05 6.13
CA TYR A 320 -9.21 17.20 6.64
C TYR A 320 -10.16 18.27 7.18
N ILE A 321 -11.31 18.49 6.56
CA ILE A 321 -12.36 19.38 7.08
C ILE A 321 -12.88 18.86 8.42
N GLU A 322 -13.12 17.56 8.56
CA GLU A 322 -13.44 16.94 9.85
C GLU A 322 -12.35 17.21 10.89
N ALA A 323 -11.08 17.06 10.51
CA ALA A 323 -9.96 17.37 11.39
C ALA A 323 -9.89 18.87 11.75
N ILE A 324 -10.26 19.78 10.84
CA ILE A 324 -10.38 21.23 11.13
C ILE A 324 -11.46 21.45 12.20
N ARG A 325 -12.63 20.81 12.07
CA ARG A 325 -13.75 20.97 13.01
C ARG A 325 -13.40 20.57 14.45
N LEU A 326 -12.45 19.66 14.65
CA LEU A 326 -11.97 19.30 16.00
C LEU A 326 -11.39 20.50 16.77
N ILE A 327 -10.98 21.58 16.09
CA ILE A 327 -10.51 22.79 16.78
C ILE A 327 -11.62 23.46 17.61
N HIS A 328 -12.89 23.22 17.28
CA HIS A 328 -14.05 23.79 17.98
C HIS A 328 -14.22 23.24 19.41
N THR A 329 -13.53 22.15 19.76
CA THR A 329 -13.39 21.68 21.15
C THR A 329 -12.78 22.72 22.10
N ASN A 330 -12.20 23.80 21.55
CA ASN A 330 -11.68 24.94 22.30
C ASN A 330 -12.72 26.03 22.61
N LEU A 331 -13.91 26.04 21.99
CA LEU A 331 -14.87 27.15 22.10
C LEU A 331 -15.34 27.42 23.54
N GLU A 332 -15.49 26.36 24.33
CA GLU A 332 -15.99 26.43 25.71
C GLU A 332 -14.87 26.48 26.77
N ARG A 333 -13.60 26.54 26.35
CA ARG A 333 -12.44 26.45 27.25
C ARG A 333 -11.87 27.82 27.60
N GLU A 334 -11.76 28.13 28.89
CA GLU A 334 -11.21 29.41 29.37
C GLU A 334 -9.70 29.55 29.14
N ASP A 335 -8.97 28.42 29.18
CA ASP A 335 -7.52 28.33 29.07
C ASP A 335 -7.02 28.15 27.62
N ALA A 336 -7.93 28.16 26.64
CA ALA A 336 -7.64 28.11 25.22
C ALA A 336 -8.00 29.43 24.52
N ALA A 337 -7.59 29.56 23.26
CA ALA A 337 -8.00 30.63 22.38
C ALA A 337 -9.25 30.18 21.59
N SER A 338 -10.24 31.06 21.48
CA SER A 338 -11.45 30.78 20.71
C SER A 338 -11.14 30.79 19.20
N PRO A 339 -11.36 29.67 18.48
CA PRO A 339 -11.27 29.65 17.02
C PRO A 339 -12.46 30.37 16.39
N SER A 340 -12.28 30.80 15.14
CA SER A 340 -13.43 31.19 14.30
C SER A 340 -14.27 29.96 13.95
N ILE A 341 -15.60 30.11 14.00
CA ILE A 341 -16.54 29.03 13.65
C ILE A 341 -16.46 28.78 12.15
N LEU A 342 -16.16 27.53 11.77
CA LEU A 342 -16.12 27.10 10.39
C LEU A 342 -17.54 27.07 9.80
N SER A 343 -17.81 27.85 8.75
CA SER A 343 -19.13 27.81 8.10
C SER A 343 -19.25 26.68 7.08
N GLU A 344 -20.46 26.47 6.56
CA GLU A 344 -20.74 25.51 5.48
C GLU A 344 -20.01 25.84 4.17
N ARG A 345 -19.44 27.05 4.03
CA ARG A 345 -18.61 27.43 2.88
C ARG A 345 -17.38 26.54 2.76
N VAL A 346 -16.81 26.08 3.88
CA VAL A 346 -15.67 25.17 3.88
C VAL A 346 -16.18 23.73 3.82
N SER A 347 -16.57 23.32 2.61
CA SER A 347 -17.05 21.97 2.32
C SER A 347 -16.29 21.38 1.13
N SER A 348 -16.20 20.05 1.09
CA SER A 348 -15.54 19.36 -0.02
C SER A 348 -16.25 19.59 -1.36
N GLY A 349 -17.58 19.78 -1.34
CA GLY A 349 -18.38 20.13 -2.52
C GLY A 349 -18.11 21.54 -3.04
N HIS A 350 -17.89 22.52 -2.16
CA HIS A 350 -17.50 23.86 -2.62
C HIS A 350 -16.08 23.86 -3.18
N ILE A 351 -15.13 23.18 -2.53
CA ILE A 351 -13.75 23.07 -3.02
C ILE A 351 -13.69 22.38 -4.39
N SER A 352 -14.52 21.36 -4.63
CA SER A 352 -14.58 20.71 -5.95
C SER A 352 -15.12 21.60 -7.07
N GLN A 353 -15.83 22.69 -6.74
CA GLN A 353 -16.25 23.69 -7.73
C GLN A 353 -15.14 24.71 -8.02
N LEU A 354 -14.20 24.91 -7.09
CA LEU A 354 -13.09 25.84 -7.23
C LEU A 354 -11.90 25.24 -7.98
N VAL A 355 -11.66 23.93 -7.78
CA VAL A 355 -10.51 23.21 -8.34
C VAL A 355 -10.91 21.83 -8.81
N SER A 356 -10.36 21.42 -9.95
CA SER A 356 -10.41 20.03 -10.43
C SER A 356 -9.73 19.10 -9.44
N LEU A 357 -10.53 18.33 -8.69
CA LEU A 357 -10.01 17.36 -7.75
C LEU A 357 -9.42 16.16 -8.48
N LYS A 358 -8.31 15.64 -7.93
CA LYS A 358 -7.76 14.36 -8.38
C LYS A 358 -8.81 13.28 -8.17
N LYS A 359 -9.08 12.54 -9.24
CA LYS A 359 -9.94 11.36 -9.19
C LYS A 359 -9.32 10.34 -8.24
N ALA A 360 -10.13 9.56 -7.51
CA ALA A 360 -9.59 8.63 -6.52
C ALA A 360 -8.62 7.65 -7.19
N GLY A 361 -7.31 7.87 -6.98
CA GLY A 361 -6.25 7.15 -7.70
C GLY A 361 -6.37 5.64 -7.51
N ARG A 362 -6.57 4.92 -8.61
CA ARG A 362 -6.65 3.46 -8.61
C ARG A 362 -5.29 2.86 -8.94
N THR A 363 -5.08 1.65 -8.45
CA THR A 363 -3.97 0.84 -8.94
C THR A 363 -4.23 0.49 -10.40
N ARG A 364 -3.21 0.51 -11.24
CA ARG A 364 -3.36 0.13 -12.65
C ARG A 364 -3.84 -1.32 -12.77
N THR A 365 -4.86 -1.56 -13.60
CA THR A 365 -5.32 -2.92 -13.96
C THR A 365 -4.29 -3.54 -14.91
N LEU A 366 -3.98 -4.84 -14.75
CA LEU A 366 -3.09 -5.54 -15.68
C LEU A 366 -3.90 -6.18 -16.81
N PRO A 367 -3.38 -6.24 -18.05
CA PRO A 367 -4.05 -6.94 -19.14
C PRO A 367 -4.34 -8.40 -18.79
N PRO A 368 -5.51 -8.95 -19.12
CA PRO A 368 -5.83 -10.34 -18.80
C PRO A 368 -4.90 -11.34 -19.45
N THR A 369 -4.52 -11.10 -20.69
CA THR A 369 -3.56 -11.91 -21.46
C THR A 369 -2.22 -12.00 -20.72
N PHE A 370 -1.71 -10.86 -20.23
CA PHE A 370 -0.52 -10.81 -19.38
C PHE A 370 -0.66 -11.71 -18.14
N VAL A 371 -1.76 -11.58 -17.39
CA VAL A 371 -1.94 -12.36 -16.15
C VAL A 371 -2.15 -13.85 -16.43
N PHE A 372 -2.90 -14.23 -17.47
CA PHE A 372 -3.06 -15.63 -17.86
C PHE A 372 -1.74 -16.26 -18.32
N ASN A 373 -0.94 -15.55 -19.12
CA ASN A 373 0.40 -15.98 -19.51
C ASN A 373 1.30 -16.16 -18.29
N LEU A 374 1.25 -15.22 -17.35
CA LEU A 374 2.00 -15.31 -16.10
C LEU A 374 1.58 -16.53 -15.27
N ILE A 375 0.27 -16.80 -15.14
CA ILE A 375 -0.24 -18.00 -14.44
C ILE A 375 0.29 -19.27 -15.09
N ARG A 376 0.24 -19.37 -16.43
CA ARG A 376 0.76 -20.52 -17.19
C ARG A 376 2.25 -20.74 -16.91
N GLN A 377 3.06 -19.70 -17.10
CA GLN A 377 4.52 -19.78 -16.89
C GLN A 377 4.87 -20.11 -15.44
N CYS A 378 4.15 -19.53 -14.46
CA CYS A 378 4.34 -19.86 -13.05
C CYS A 378 4.02 -21.33 -12.76
N TYR A 379 2.94 -21.86 -13.36
CA TYR A 379 2.54 -23.25 -13.18
C TYR A 379 3.56 -24.22 -13.80
N GLU A 380 4.02 -23.93 -15.01
CA GLU A 380 5.06 -24.71 -15.71
C GLU A 380 6.36 -24.72 -14.91
N PHE A 381 6.83 -23.56 -14.46
CA PHE A 381 8.03 -23.42 -13.62
C PHE A 381 7.90 -24.18 -12.29
N ALA A 382 6.78 -24.00 -11.58
CA ALA A 382 6.55 -24.69 -10.31
C ALA A 382 6.48 -26.21 -10.50
N LYS A 383 5.81 -26.69 -11.56
CA LYS A 383 5.73 -28.12 -11.91
C LYS A 383 7.11 -28.70 -12.24
N GLU A 384 7.95 -27.96 -12.96
CA GLU A 384 9.30 -28.39 -13.31
C GLU A 384 10.21 -28.55 -12.08
N HIS A 385 10.11 -27.64 -11.12
CA HIS A 385 10.98 -27.62 -9.94
C HIS A 385 10.41 -28.32 -8.70
N LEU A 386 9.11 -28.64 -8.72
CA LEU A 386 8.39 -29.43 -7.72
C LEU A 386 7.71 -30.65 -8.36
N PRO A 387 8.47 -31.55 -9.01
CA PRO A 387 7.91 -32.74 -9.64
C PRO A 387 7.16 -33.60 -8.62
N ILE A 388 6.16 -34.32 -9.12
CA ILE A 388 5.26 -35.17 -8.32
C ILE A 388 5.80 -36.61 -8.24
N GLU A 389 6.69 -36.98 -9.15
CA GLU A 389 7.26 -38.32 -9.27
C GLU A 389 8.06 -38.70 -8.02
N GLU A 390 7.73 -39.85 -7.44
CA GLU A 390 8.35 -40.33 -6.22
C GLU A 390 9.84 -40.62 -6.44
N GLY A 391 10.70 -40.10 -5.54
CA GLY A 391 12.15 -40.27 -5.62
C GLY A 391 12.89 -39.23 -6.48
N VAL A 392 12.18 -38.30 -7.14
CA VAL A 392 12.80 -37.19 -7.86
C VAL A 392 13.13 -36.05 -6.89
N VAL A 393 14.39 -35.58 -6.93
CA VAL A 393 14.86 -34.48 -6.08
C VAL A 393 14.25 -33.16 -6.54
N THR A 394 13.62 -32.42 -5.63
CA THR A 394 13.02 -31.11 -5.91
C THR A 394 13.95 -29.95 -5.54
N LEU A 395 13.62 -28.73 -5.97
CA LEU A 395 14.37 -27.52 -5.61
C LEU A 395 14.37 -27.30 -4.09
N LEU A 396 13.26 -27.67 -3.43
CA LEU A 396 13.12 -27.57 -1.99
C LEU A 396 14.03 -28.57 -1.26
N ASP A 397 14.18 -29.79 -1.79
CA ASP A 397 15.07 -30.81 -1.21
C ASP A 397 16.55 -30.43 -1.35
N GLU A 398 16.96 -29.88 -2.50
CA GLU A 398 18.31 -29.33 -2.69
C GLU A 398 18.57 -28.19 -1.71
N THR A 399 17.62 -27.27 -1.60
CA THR A 399 17.72 -26.13 -0.70
C THR A 399 17.86 -26.60 0.75
N LEU A 400 17.03 -27.56 1.21
CA LEU A 400 17.16 -28.14 2.56
C LEU A 400 18.51 -28.79 2.78
N THR A 401 18.98 -29.59 1.82
CA THR A 401 20.26 -30.30 1.90
C THR A 401 21.42 -29.32 2.07
N LEU A 402 21.44 -28.25 1.26
CA LEU A 402 22.48 -27.25 1.33
C LEU A 402 22.42 -26.40 2.59
N LEU A 403 21.23 -26.02 3.05
CA LEU A 403 21.08 -25.28 4.30
C LEU A 403 21.53 -26.12 5.51
N SER A 404 21.20 -27.41 5.56
CA SER A 404 21.68 -28.31 6.60
C SER A 404 23.20 -28.45 6.61
N LYS A 405 23.82 -28.62 5.43
CA LYS A 405 25.29 -28.68 5.32
C LYS A 405 25.94 -27.34 5.69
N ALA A 406 25.40 -26.22 5.21
CA ALA A 406 25.89 -24.87 5.53
C ALA A 406 25.83 -24.57 7.03
N ARG A 407 24.82 -25.09 7.74
CA ARG A 407 24.68 -24.92 9.20
C ARG A 407 25.83 -25.54 9.98
N SER A 408 26.41 -26.64 9.48
CA SER A 408 27.60 -27.27 10.10
C SER A 408 28.87 -26.41 9.96
N LYS A 409 28.89 -25.44 9.05
CA LYS A 409 30.02 -24.55 8.78
C LYS A 409 29.93 -23.27 9.60
N SER A 410 31.06 -22.83 10.15
CA SER A 410 31.14 -21.63 10.98
C SER A 410 30.93 -20.34 10.17
N ALA A 411 30.01 -19.50 10.63
CA ALA A 411 29.81 -18.14 10.11
C ALA A 411 30.55 -17.06 10.92
N ALA A 412 31.37 -17.46 11.91
CA ALA A 412 32.13 -16.51 12.71
C ALA A 412 33.15 -15.75 11.84
N LYS A 413 33.38 -14.47 12.17
CA LYS A 413 34.35 -13.64 11.45
C LYS A 413 35.75 -14.27 11.56
N ASN A 414 36.46 -14.36 10.45
CA ASN A 414 37.81 -14.97 10.37
C ASN A 414 37.85 -16.46 10.75
N SER A 415 36.75 -17.20 10.61
CA SER A 415 36.73 -18.65 10.87
C SER A 415 37.37 -19.48 9.75
N ASN A 416 37.60 -18.90 8.57
CA ASN A 416 38.29 -19.59 7.49
C ASN A 416 39.79 -19.70 7.80
N THR A 417 40.24 -20.89 8.20
CA THR A 417 41.65 -21.18 8.51
C THR A 417 42.56 -21.13 7.29
N LEU A 418 42.00 -21.21 6.07
CA LEU A 418 42.73 -21.13 4.80
C LEU A 418 42.95 -19.68 4.33
N ARG A 419 42.37 -18.69 5.03
CA ARG A 419 42.54 -17.27 4.73
C ARG A 419 43.33 -16.58 5.85
N PRO A 420 44.65 -16.36 5.69
CA PRO A 420 45.46 -15.58 6.64
C PRO A 420 44.90 -14.18 6.85
N GLN A 421 45.27 -13.51 7.94
CA GLN A 421 44.95 -12.08 8.09
C GLN A 421 45.76 -11.25 7.09
N GLN A 422 45.18 -10.15 6.59
CA GLN A 422 45.82 -9.31 5.58
C GLN A 422 47.18 -8.74 6.02
N CYS A 423 47.39 -8.55 7.33
CA CYS A 423 48.65 -8.09 7.90
C CYS A 423 49.67 -9.23 8.16
N ALA A 424 49.31 -10.49 7.92
CA ALA A 424 50.17 -11.63 8.19
C ALA A 424 51.13 -11.89 7.01
N LEU A 425 52.34 -12.36 7.30
CA LEU A 425 53.35 -12.72 6.28
C LEU A 425 52.88 -13.80 5.30
N ALA A 426 51.95 -14.67 5.73
CA ALA A 426 51.36 -15.72 4.89
C ALA A 426 50.29 -15.19 3.91
N TRP A 427 49.91 -13.92 3.98
CA TRP A 427 48.93 -13.33 3.09
C TRP A 427 49.50 -13.18 1.68
N ASN A 428 48.96 -13.97 0.76
CA ASN A 428 49.10 -13.75 -0.68
C ASN A 428 47.88 -12.96 -1.20
N GLU A 429 48.13 -11.79 -1.81
CA GLU A 429 47.09 -10.88 -2.30
C GLU A 429 46.22 -11.51 -3.41
N GLU A 430 46.84 -12.17 -4.37
CA GLU A 430 46.16 -12.78 -5.53
C GLU A 430 45.26 -13.94 -5.10
N LEU A 431 45.72 -14.76 -4.15
CA LEU A 431 45.00 -15.95 -3.70
C LEU A 431 43.89 -15.63 -2.67
N HIS A 432 44.13 -14.70 -1.75
CA HIS A 432 43.28 -14.55 -0.56
C HIS A 432 42.35 -13.34 -0.58
N ARG A 433 42.54 -12.37 -1.50
CA ARG A 433 41.70 -11.17 -1.58
C ARG A 433 40.22 -11.52 -1.70
N GLU A 434 39.87 -12.34 -2.68
CA GLU A 434 38.48 -12.74 -2.99
C GLU A 434 37.97 -13.91 -2.14
N MET A 435 38.85 -14.53 -1.35
CA MET A 435 38.50 -15.62 -0.46
C MET A 435 37.61 -15.11 0.69
N SER A 436 36.54 -15.84 1.00
CA SER A 436 35.70 -15.50 2.15
C SER A 436 36.49 -15.62 3.46
N GLY A 437 36.31 -14.65 4.36
CA GLY A 437 36.84 -14.71 5.72
C GLY A 437 36.12 -15.69 6.65
N THR A 438 34.95 -16.20 6.26
CA THR A 438 34.21 -17.21 7.02
C THR A 438 34.34 -18.58 6.36
N GLU A 439 34.46 -19.63 7.18
CA GLU A 439 34.47 -21.03 6.73
C GLU A 439 33.25 -21.34 5.86
N ARG A 440 32.05 -20.93 6.30
CA ARG A 440 30.81 -21.12 5.54
C ARG A 440 30.85 -20.42 4.18
N GLY A 441 31.30 -19.17 4.13
CA GLY A 441 31.37 -18.44 2.87
C GLY A 441 32.39 -19.05 1.91
N TYR A 442 33.51 -19.55 2.42
CA TYR A 442 34.51 -20.22 1.60
C TYR A 442 33.97 -21.55 1.06
N TRP A 443 33.30 -22.33 1.91
CA TRP A 443 32.62 -23.56 1.50
C TRP A 443 31.60 -23.32 0.37
N PHE A 444 30.85 -22.21 0.41
CA PHE A 444 29.97 -21.83 -0.70
C PHE A 444 30.72 -21.47 -1.99
N GLN A 445 31.92 -20.91 -1.89
CA GLN A 445 32.75 -20.55 -3.05
C GLN A 445 33.35 -21.80 -3.74
N THR A 446 33.58 -22.90 -3.00
CA THR A 446 34.41 -24.01 -3.51
C THR A 446 33.72 -25.38 -3.51
N GLU A 447 33.00 -25.72 -2.45
CA GLU A 447 32.58 -27.11 -2.17
C GLU A 447 31.05 -27.31 -2.22
N ALA A 448 30.28 -26.26 -1.95
CA ALA A 448 28.83 -26.38 -1.81
C ALA A 448 28.13 -26.91 -3.07
N ILE A 449 28.66 -26.58 -4.24
CA ILE A 449 28.11 -27.07 -5.52
C ILE A 449 28.20 -28.59 -5.65
N ASN A 450 29.22 -29.22 -5.05
CA ASN A 450 29.40 -30.68 -5.07
C ASN A 450 28.34 -31.42 -4.25
N CYS A 451 27.53 -30.69 -3.49
CA CYS A 451 26.45 -31.25 -2.70
C CYS A 451 25.12 -31.35 -3.45
N LEU A 452 25.02 -30.76 -4.65
CA LEU A 452 23.83 -30.79 -5.50
C LEU A 452 23.70 -32.11 -6.25
N SER A 453 22.47 -32.52 -6.54
CA SER A 453 22.23 -33.66 -7.43
C SER A 453 22.66 -33.37 -8.87
N SER A 454 22.93 -34.45 -9.60
CA SER A 454 23.22 -34.37 -11.04
C SER A 454 22.08 -33.76 -11.85
N VAL A 455 20.84 -33.81 -11.35
CA VAL A 455 19.66 -33.19 -11.99
C VAL A 455 19.80 -31.68 -12.00
N TYR A 456 20.10 -31.06 -10.85
CA TYR A 456 20.21 -29.61 -10.75
C TYR A 456 21.49 -29.05 -11.38
N LEU A 457 22.58 -29.82 -11.38
CA LEU A 457 23.77 -29.48 -12.17
C LEU A 457 23.45 -29.45 -13.68
N LYS A 458 22.67 -30.42 -14.19
CA LYS A 458 22.22 -30.45 -15.60
C LYS A 458 21.24 -29.32 -15.93
N LYS A 459 20.46 -28.84 -14.95
CA LYS A 459 19.55 -27.68 -15.12
C LYS A 459 20.28 -26.34 -15.18
N GLY A 460 21.61 -26.30 -15.04
CA GLY A 460 22.44 -25.11 -15.26
C GLY A 460 23.02 -24.46 -14.01
N ILE A 461 22.81 -25.03 -12.82
CA ILE A 461 23.30 -24.44 -11.56
C ILE A 461 24.83 -24.40 -11.53
N LYS A 462 25.40 -23.21 -11.37
CA LYS A 462 26.86 -22.96 -11.28
C LYS A 462 27.29 -22.47 -9.90
N GLN A 463 26.35 -21.99 -9.08
CA GLN A 463 26.60 -21.61 -7.71
C GLN A 463 25.35 -21.80 -6.84
N VAL A 464 25.56 -21.86 -5.54
CA VAL A 464 24.47 -22.03 -4.57
C VAL A 464 23.90 -20.69 -4.12
N GLN A 465 24.79 -19.76 -3.75
CA GLN A 465 24.39 -18.48 -3.18
C GLN A 465 23.81 -17.56 -4.25
N GLY A 466 22.90 -16.67 -3.81
CA GLY A 466 22.36 -15.61 -4.65
C GLY A 466 23.46 -14.66 -5.15
N PHE A 467 23.30 -14.15 -6.37
CA PHE A 467 24.24 -13.18 -6.95
C PHE A 467 24.24 -11.86 -6.17
N ARG A 468 25.44 -11.31 -5.93
CA ARG A 468 25.60 -9.95 -5.41
C ARG A 468 25.22 -8.92 -6.48
N ASP A 469 24.75 -7.75 -6.04
CA ASP A 469 24.34 -6.65 -6.94
C ASP A 469 25.44 -6.20 -7.91
N SER A 470 26.71 -6.39 -7.55
CA SER A 470 27.87 -5.98 -8.36
C SER A 470 28.25 -6.97 -9.46
N VAL A 471 27.55 -8.10 -9.59
CA VAL A 471 27.88 -9.13 -10.58
C VAL A 471 27.38 -8.69 -11.96
N GLU A 472 28.27 -8.70 -12.95
CA GLU A 472 27.92 -8.45 -14.35
C GLU A 472 26.93 -9.50 -14.89
N ASN A 473 25.99 -9.06 -15.72
CA ASN A 473 24.94 -9.88 -16.32
C ASN A 473 24.17 -10.72 -15.29
N ARG A 474 23.98 -10.18 -14.08
CA ARG A 474 23.34 -10.87 -12.96
C ARG A 474 22.00 -11.50 -13.35
N PHE A 475 21.15 -10.77 -14.06
CA PHE A 475 19.79 -11.20 -14.37
C PHE A 475 19.75 -12.25 -15.47
N GLU A 476 20.60 -12.14 -16.50
CA GLU A 476 20.79 -13.17 -17.52
C GLU A 476 21.25 -14.49 -16.91
N ARG A 477 22.17 -14.41 -15.94
CA ARG A 477 22.67 -15.59 -15.22
C ARG A 477 21.62 -16.22 -14.31
N ILE A 478 20.75 -15.41 -13.69
CA ILE A 478 19.59 -15.91 -12.93
C ILE A 478 18.62 -16.63 -13.87
N ARG A 479 18.31 -16.05 -15.04
CA ARG A 479 17.47 -16.67 -16.08
C ARG A 479 18.04 -17.98 -16.61
N ALA A 480 19.36 -18.08 -16.70
CA ALA A 480 20.07 -19.31 -17.07
C ALA A 480 20.19 -20.33 -15.92
N ASN A 481 19.43 -20.19 -14.83
CA ASN A 481 19.41 -21.08 -13.68
C ASN A 481 20.75 -21.19 -12.94
N GLU A 482 21.65 -20.21 -13.03
CA GLU A 482 23.00 -20.39 -12.49
C GLU A 482 23.09 -20.40 -10.96
N SER A 483 22.06 -19.93 -10.25
CA SER A 483 22.04 -19.73 -8.80
C SER A 483 20.85 -20.41 -8.12
N LEU A 484 21.13 -21.37 -7.23
CA LEU A 484 20.07 -22.12 -6.53
C LEU A 484 19.19 -21.22 -5.64
N PHE A 485 19.80 -20.34 -4.85
CA PHE A 485 19.04 -19.49 -3.92
C PHE A 485 18.22 -18.42 -4.65
N ASP A 486 18.67 -17.94 -5.80
CA ASP A 486 17.84 -17.04 -6.64
C ASP A 486 16.65 -17.82 -7.21
N LEU A 487 16.84 -19.07 -7.66
CA LEU A 487 15.72 -19.93 -8.09
C LEU A 487 14.72 -20.22 -6.97
N PHE A 488 15.18 -20.36 -5.72
CA PHE A 488 14.26 -20.49 -4.58
C PHE A 488 13.36 -19.26 -4.47
N SER A 489 13.91 -18.04 -4.62
CA SER A 489 13.12 -16.81 -4.63
C SER A 489 12.13 -16.75 -5.80
N VAL A 490 12.53 -17.20 -7.00
CA VAL A 490 11.65 -17.31 -8.18
C VAL A 490 10.52 -18.30 -7.92
N LEU A 491 10.80 -19.47 -7.34
CA LEU A 491 9.79 -20.48 -6.98
C LEU A 491 8.79 -19.94 -5.96
N GLN A 492 9.25 -19.22 -4.93
CA GLN A 492 8.37 -18.56 -3.99
C GLN A 492 7.45 -17.56 -4.72
N GLY A 493 7.99 -16.75 -5.65
CA GLY A 493 7.23 -15.82 -6.47
C GLY A 493 6.18 -16.52 -7.35
N ALA A 494 6.55 -17.63 -8.00
CA ALA A 494 5.65 -18.41 -8.86
C ALA A 494 4.43 -18.93 -8.08
N ILE A 495 4.65 -19.56 -6.92
CA ILE A 495 3.56 -20.09 -6.10
C ILE A 495 2.74 -18.93 -5.48
N GLN A 496 3.37 -17.82 -5.13
CA GLN A 496 2.67 -16.61 -4.68
C GLN A 496 1.73 -16.06 -5.74
N VAL A 497 2.14 -16.03 -7.03
CA VAL A 497 1.26 -15.63 -8.13
C VAL A 497 0.09 -16.60 -8.29
N LEU A 498 0.35 -17.91 -8.30
CA LEU A 498 -0.70 -18.94 -8.45
C LEU A 498 -1.75 -18.85 -7.34
N VAL A 499 -1.31 -18.84 -6.08
CA VAL A 499 -2.21 -18.71 -4.92
C VAL A 499 -2.86 -17.32 -4.90
N GLY A 500 -2.10 -16.28 -5.21
CA GLY A 500 -2.56 -14.90 -5.20
C GLY A 500 -3.66 -14.62 -6.24
N ALA A 501 -3.52 -15.17 -7.44
CA ALA A 501 -4.46 -15.06 -8.54
C ALA A 501 -5.73 -15.87 -8.30
N ILE A 502 -5.64 -17.06 -7.69
CA ILE A 502 -6.80 -17.97 -7.56
C ILE A 502 -7.55 -17.79 -6.25
N MET A 503 -6.86 -17.44 -5.16
CA MET A 503 -7.53 -17.23 -3.87
C MET A 503 -8.01 -15.78 -3.68
N ALA A 504 -7.53 -14.84 -4.51
CA ALA A 504 -7.91 -13.43 -4.47
C ALA A 504 -7.82 -12.79 -3.08
N ARG A 505 -6.82 -13.19 -2.27
CA ARG A 505 -6.65 -12.70 -0.89
C ARG A 505 -5.84 -11.41 -0.84
N ARG A 506 -5.96 -10.66 0.26
CA ARG A 506 -5.08 -9.51 0.51
C ARG A 506 -3.67 -10.03 0.79
N GLN A 507 -2.66 -9.23 0.47
CA GLN A 507 -1.26 -9.59 0.71
C GLN A 507 -0.99 -9.94 2.18
N ASP A 508 -1.48 -9.16 3.14
CA ASP A 508 -1.34 -9.44 4.57
C ASP A 508 -1.95 -10.79 4.99
N GLU A 509 -3.04 -11.21 4.33
CA GLU A 509 -3.73 -12.47 4.63
C GLU A 509 -2.86 -13.65 4.19
N LEU A 510 -2.23 -13.54 3.00
CA LEU A 510 -1.31 -14.55 2.48
C LEU A 510 0.02 -14.61 3.26
N ILE A 511 0.57 -13.46 3.67
CA ILE A 511 1.79 -13.39 4.50
C ILE A 511 1.58 -14.06 5.87
N LYS A 512 0.34 -14.06 6.38
CA LYS A 512 -0.02 -14.61 7.70
C LYS A 512 -0.43 -16.08 7.68
N LEU A 513 -0.42 -16.74 6.52
CA LEU A 513 -0.63 -18.19 6.44
C LEU A 513 0.38 -18.92 7.33
N LYS A 514 -0.07 -19.98 7.99
CA LYS A 514 0.74 -20.78 8.91
C LYS A 514 1.84 -21.50 8.14
N SER A 515 2.89 -21.95 8.82
CA SER A 515 3.94 -22.76 8.19
C SER A 515 3.44 -24.08 7.62
N HIS A 516 2.40 -24.66 8.23
CA HIS A 516 1.72 -25.88 7.80
C HIS A 516 0.27 -25.91 8.30
N GLY A 517 -0.55 -26.81 7.76
CA GLY A 517 -1.95 -27.01 8.15
C GLY A 517 -2.86 -25.89 7.64
N ASN A 518 -2.60 -25.38 6.45
CA ASN A 518 -3.45 -24.40 5.78
C ASN A 518 -4.50 -25.06 4.87
N LEU A 519 -4.43 -26.38 4.64
CA LEU A 519 -5.38 -27.11 3.81
C LEU A 519 -6.46 -27.82 4.65
N SER A 520 -7.70 -27.77 4.17
CA SER A 520 -8.87 -28.45 4.74
C SER A 520 -9.53 -29.31 3.65
N PRO A 521 -9.64 -30.64 3.81
CA PRO A 521 -9.08 -31.42 4.91
C PRO A 521 -7.56 -31.46 4.85
N ASN A 522 -6.92 -31.65 6.01
CA ASN A 522 -5.45 -31.70 6.12
C ASN A 522 -4.91 -33.10 5.78
N VAL A 523 -5.12 -33.53 4.54
CA VAL A 523 -4.70 -34.83 4.01
C VAL A 523 -3.77 -34.61 2.83
N SER A 524 -2.76 -35.47 2.64
CA SER A 524 -1.82 -35.36 1.52
C SER A 524 -2.53 -35.43 0.16
N PRO A 525 -2.43 -34.41 -0.71
CA PRO A 525 -3.05 -34.39 -2.04
C PRO A 525 -2.38 -35.34 -3.05
N PHE A 526 -1.33 -36.04 -2.60
CA PHE A 526 -0.63 -37.08 -3.34
C PHE A 526 -1.04 -38.50 -2.92
N SER A 527 -1.79 -38.63 -1.82
CA SER A 527 -2.36 -39.92 -1.41
C SER A 527 -3.56 -40.30 -2.31
N GLU A 528 -3.90 -41.59 -2.38
CA GLU A 528 -5.05 -42.06 -3.16
C GLU A 528 -6.37 -41.39 -2.72
N ALA A 529 -6.56 -41.22 -1.40
CA ALA A 529 -7.70 -40.53 -0.83
C ALA A 529 -7.66 -39.02 -1.16
N GLY A 530 -6.51 -38.37 -0.96
CA GLY A 530 -6.34 -36.94 -1.22
C GLY A 530 -6.49 -36.56 -2.70
N ALA A 531 -6.09 -37.43 -3.63
CA ALA A 531 -6.25 -37.16 -5.07
C ALA A 531 -7.72 -37.04 -5.52
N LYS A 532 -8.66 -37.59 -4.74
CA LYS A 532 -10.11 -37.51 -4.97
C LYS A 532 -10.81 -36.50 -4.05
N THR A 533 -10.04 -35.72 -3.29
CA THR A 533 -10.56 -34.81 -2.26
C THR A 533 -10.65 -33.39 -2.80
N GLU A 534 -11.71 -32.68 -2.42
CA GLU A 534 -11.83 -31.24 -2.61
C GLU A 534 -11.13 -30.52 -1.46
N TYR A 535 -10.22 -29.61 -1.81
CA TYR A 535 -9.42 -28.87 -0.83
C TYR A 535 -9.91 -27.44 -0.69
N ASN A 536 -9.86 -26.95 0.54
CA ASN A 536 -10.01 -25.55 0.90
C ASN A 536 -8.72 -25.00 1.51
N LEU A 537 -8.44 -23.73 1.30
CA LEU A 537 -7.39 -22.97 1.98
C LEU A 537 -7.99 -22.26 3.20
N ILE A 538 -7.39 -22.47 4.38
CA ILE A 538 -7.74 -21.84 5.65
C ILE A 538 -6.92 -20.56 5.83
N PHE A 539 -7.58 -19.44 6.11
CA PHE A 539 -6.90 -18.17 6.36
C PHE A 539 -7.70 -17.26 7.32
N LYS A 540 -7.03 -16.24 7.85
CA LYS A 540 -7.66 -15.23 8.72
C LYS A 540 -8.04 -13.99 7.91
N VAL A 541 -9.33 -13.69 7.84
CA VAL A 541 -9.86 -12.51 7.10
C VAL A 541 -9.52 -11.24 7.83
N LYS A 542 -8.94 -10.26 7.13
CA LYS A 542 -8.71 -8.93 7.71
C LYS A 542 -9.99 -8.09 7.63
N LYS A 543 -10.22 -7.24 8.64
CA LYS A 543 -11.38 -6.32 8.77
C LYS A 543 -12.71 -7.02 9.16
N THR A 544 -12.66 -8.29 9.57
CA THR A 544 -13.85 -9.05 9.97
C THR A 544 -13.55 -9.86 11.23
N GLY A 545 -14.43 -9.76 12.22
CA GLY A 545 -14.29 -10.40 13.54
C GLY A 545 -14.63 -9.44 14.69
N SER A 546 -14.65 -9.93 15.91
CA SER A 546 -15.02 -9.16 17.11
C SER A 546 -13.79 -8.80 17.95
N LYS A 547 -13.83 -7.62 18.60
CA LYS A 547 -12.80 -7.17 19.57
C LYS A 547 -11.35 -7.24 19.06
N GLY A 548 -11.13 -6.97 17.76
CA GLY A 548 -9.78 -6.96 17.15
C GLY A 548 -9.21 -8.34 16.77
N VAL A 549 -9.97 -9.43 16.91
CA VAL A 549 -9.57 -10.77 16.48
C VAL A 549 -10.18 -11.09 15.12
N ASN A 550 -9.34 -11.35 14.12
CA ASN A 550 -9.77 -11.71 12.77
C ASN A 550 -10.45 -13.09 12.72
N ALA A 551 -11.59 -13.19 12.03
CA ALA A 551 -12.29 -14.46 11.77
C ALA A 551 -11.44 -15.40 10.91
N THR A 552 -11.48 -16.70 11.21
CA THR A 552 -10.84 -17.75 10.40
C THR A 552 -11.90 -18.37 9.48
N ILE A 553 -11.63 -18.39 8.18
CA ILE A 553 -12.53 -18.97 7.17
C ILE A 553 -11.75 -19.92 6.26
N GLU A 554 -12.48 -20.73 5.49
CA GLU A 554 -11.92 -21.60 4.47
C GLU A 554 -12.55 -21.33 3.09
N ARG A 555 -11.78 -21.45 2.00
CA ARG A 555 -12.26 -21.27 0.62
C ARG A 555 -11.67 -22.30 -0.32
N PRO A 556 -12.41 -22.76 -1.35
CA PRO A 556 -11.96 -23.80 -2.26
C PRO A 556 -10.67 -23.41 -2.98
N ILE A 557 -9.79 -24.38 -3.14
CA ILE A 557 -8.54 -24.26 -3.90
C ILE A 557 -8.37 -25.45 -4.83
N PRO A 558 -7.97 -25.25 -6.11
CA PRO A 558 -7.74 -26.34 -7.03
C PRO A 558 -6.69 -27.34 -6.50
N LEU A 559 -6.94 -28.63 -6.72
CA LEU A 559 -6.05 -29.73 -6.30
C LEU A 559 -4.61 -29.52 -6.77
N SER A 560 -4.43 -29.02 -8.00
CA SER A 560 -3.12 -28.75 -8.57
C SER A 560 -2.29 -27.73 -7.76
N ILE A 561 -2.95 -26.77 -7.11
CA ILE A 561 -2.30 -25.76 -6.27
C ILE A 561 -2.21 -26.24 -4.83
N ALA A 562 -3.20 -26.98 -4.34
CA ALA A 562 -3.12 -27.66 -3.05
C ALA A 562 -1.85 -28.54 -2.96
N ARG A 563 -1.46 -29.19 -4.06
CA ARG A 563 -0.20 -29.95 -4.17
C ARG A 563 1.05 -29.10 -3.91
N PHE A 564 1.16 -27.92 -4.53
CA PHE A 564 2.28 -27.01 -4.29
C PHE A 564 2.30 -26.47 -2.85
N ILE A 565 1.12 -26.12 -2.31
CA ILE A 565 0.98 -25.71 -0.91
C ILE A 565 1.47 -26.83 0.01
N TRP A 566 1.00 -28.07 -0.21
CA TRP A 566 1.42 -29.21 0.60
C TRP A 566 2.94 -29.42 0.57
N GLN A 567 3.58 -29.35 -0.61
CA GLN A 567 5.03 -29.46 -0.73
C GLN A 567 5.77 -28.36 0.05
N LEU A 568 5.28 -27.11 0.02
CA LEU A 568 5.81 -26.03 0.84
C LEU A 568 5.62 -26.29 2.35
N GLU A 569 4.47 -26.82 2.76
CA GLU A 569 4.23 -27.17 4.17
C GLU A 569 5.18 -28.27 4.65
N GLN A 570 5.41 -29.31 3.85
CA GLN A 570 6.39 -30.36 4.17
C GLN A 570 7.81 -29.82 4.23
N PHE A 571 8.19 -28.93 3.32
CA PHE A 571 9.47 -28.22 3.38
C PHE A 571 9.61 -27.41 4.67
N ASN A 572 8.57 -26.67 5.08
CA ASN A 572 8.59 -25.85 6.29
C ASN A 572 8.67 -26.69 7.58
N ILE A 573 8.00 -27.85 7.62
CA ILE A 573 8.10 -28.81 8.73
C ILE A 573 9.54 -29.29 8.86
N LYS A 574 10.11 -29.85 7.78
CA LYS A 574 11.49 -30.36 7.76
C LYS A 574 12.50 -29.26 8.11
N ALA A 575 12.34 -28.05 7.57
CA ALA A 575 13.21 -26.92 7.87
C ALA A 575 13.18 -26.53 9.36
N SER A 576 12.02 -26.63 10.01
CA SER A 576 11.86 -26.36 11.43
C SER A 576 12.51 -27.44 12.29
N GLU A 577 12.30 -28.72 11.95
CA GLU A 577 12.93 -29.87 12.62
C GLU A 577 14.47 -29.79 12.55
N LEU A 578 14.99 -29.40 11.39
CA LEU A 578 16.42 -29.21 11.15
C LEU A 578 16.94 -27.87 11.70
N ASN A 579 16.11 -27.08 12.37
CA ASN A 579 16.42 -25.75 12.93
C ASN A 579 17.16 -24.83 11.94
N LEU A 580 16.65 -24.77 10.69
CA LEU A 580 17.20 -23.95 9.60
C LEU A 580 16.57 -22.55 9.53
N CYS A 581 15.60 -22.27 10.41
CA CYS A 581 14.83 -21.04 10.42
C CYS A 581 15.26 -20.08 11.55
N LYS A 582 15.07 -18.79 11.30
CA LYS A 582 15.16 -17.75 12.34
C LYS A 582 13.75 -17.29 12.69
N GLY A 583 13.30 -17.63 13.89
CA GLY A 583 11.95 -17.35 14.35
C GLY A 583 10.91 -18.29 13.70
N LYS A 584 9.65 -17.86 13.71
CA LYS A 584 8.52 -18.65 13.19
C LYS A 584 8.41 -18.51 11.68
N LEU A 585 8.26 -19.64 10.97
CA LEU A 585 7.99 -19.66 9.53
C LEU A 585 6.49 -19.40 9.23
N SER A 586 6.23 -18.90 8.02
CA SER A 586 4.91 -18.84 7.38
C SER A 586 4.83 -19.85 6.23
N LEU A 587 3.72 -19.93 5.49
CA LEU A 587 3.65 -20.80 4.31
C LEU A 587 4.73 -20.41 3.28
N PHE A 588 4.77 -19.12 2.95
CA PHE A 588 5.82 -18.51 2.11
C PHE A 588 6.96 -18.02 2.99
N ASN A 589 8.20 -18.28 2.60
CA ASN A 589 9.38 -17.90 3.39
C ASN A 589 10.45 -17.29 2.50
N SER A 590 11.26 -16.42 3.08
CA SER A 590 12.40 -15.79 2.41
C SER A 590 13.70 -16.45 2.87
N LEU A 591 14.61 -16.65 1.92
CA LEU A 591 15.93 -17.21 2.20
C LEU A 591 16.98 -16.09 2.22
N ASN A 592 17.66 -15.93 3.34
CA ASN A 592 18.78 -15.00 3.41
C ASN A 592 20.07 -15.70 2.94
N SER A 593 20.56 -15.35 1.75
CA SER A 593 21.76 -15.95 1.14
C SER A 593 23.02 -15.83 2.02
N ASN A 594 23.18 -14.71 2.72
CA ASN A 594 24.37 -14.45 3.56
C ASN A 594 24.39 -15.30 4.82
N ASN A 595 23.24 -15.43 5.49
CA ASN A 595 23.15 -16.13 6.76
C ASN A 595 22.75 -17.61 6.59
N SER A 596 22.29 -18.00 5.40
CA SER A 596 21.78 -19.33 5.09
C SER A 596 20.65 -19.74 6.04
N GLN A 597 19.71 -18.83 6.25
CA GLN A 597 18.57 -19.02 7.16
C GLN A 597 17.26 -18.62 6.48
N LEU A 598 16.23 -19.42 6.75
CA LEU A 598 14.86 -19.12 6.37
C LEU A 598 14.23 -18.15 7.37
N ASN A 599 13.52 -17.15 6.86
CA ASN A 599 12.80 -16.16 7.65
C ASN A 599 11.37 -16.03 7.15
N GLN A 600 10.45 -15.69 8.06
CA GLN A 600 9.11 -15.29 7.70
C GLN A 600 9.14 -14.19 6.64
N VAL A 601 8.27 -14.30 5.65
CA VAL A 601 8.12 -13.26 4.63
C VAL A 601 7.49 -11.99 5.25
N THR A 602 7.92 -10.83 4.76
CA THR A 602 7.36 -9.50 5.05
C THR A 602 6.76 -8.93 3.76
N HIS A 603 6.10 -7.77 3.82
CA HIS A 603 5.62 -7.08 2.62
C HIS A 603 6.72 -6.84 1.59
N SER A 604 7.91 -6.45 2.04
CA SER A 604 9.03 -6.17 1.15
C SER A 604 9.59 -7.44 0.52
N THR A 605 9.77 -8.52 1.29
CA THR A 605 10.30 -9.77 0.73
C THR A 605 9.28 -10.53 -0.11
N TYR A 606 7.98 -10.42 0.20
CA TYR A 606 6.90 -10.91 -0.66
C TYR A 606 6.97 -10.24 -2.04
N ASN A 607 7.05 -8.91 -2.09
CA ASN A 607 7.13 -8.19 -3.36
C ASN A 607 8.45 -8.46 -4.08
N ALA A 608 9.57 -8.63 -3.35
CA ALA A 608 10.84 -8.98 -3.95
C ALA A 608 10.83 -10.36 -4.63
N HIS A 609 10.05 -11.33 -4.14
CA HIS A 609 9.86 -12.61 -4.82
C HIS A 609 9.04 -12.46 -6.11
N LEU A 610 8.00 -11.62 -6.10
CA LEU A 610 7.26 -11.27 -7.32
C LEU A 610 8.17 -10.56 -8.33
N ASP A 611 9.04 -9.66 -7.87
CA ASP A 611 10.00 -8.96 -8.72
C ASP A 611 11.02 -9.93 -9.32
N ALA A 612 11.59 -10.82 -8.51
CA ALA A 612 12.52 -11.86 -8.95
C ALA A 612 11.90 -12.80 -10.00
N LEU A 613 10.63 -13.18 -9.82
CA LEU A 613 9.89 -13.95 -10.81
C LEU A 613 9.73 -13.19 -12.14
N CYS A 614 9.34 -11.91 -12.09
CA CYS A 614 9.16 -11.11 -13.30
C CYS A 614 10.48 -10.91 -14.06
N ASP A 615 11.59 -10.70 -13.33
CA ASP A 615 12.93 -10.60 -13.92
C ASP A 615 13.39 -11.93 -14.53
N TYR A 616 13.04 -13.05 -13.89
CA TYR A 616 13.33 -14.39 -14.39
C TYR A 616 12.53 -14.72 -15.66
N LEU A 617 11.24 -14.40 -15.70
CA LEU A 617 10.39 -14.67 -16.86
C LEU A 617 10.57 -13.64 -17.99
N GLY A 618 11.17 -12.49 -17.68
CA GLY A 618 11.33 -11.40 -18.65
C GLY A 618 10.00 -10.75 -19.04
N THR A 619 9.12 -10.49 -18.07
CA THR A 619 7.78 -9.92 -18.31
C THR A 619 7.80 -8.58 -19.05
N ASP A 620 6.75 -8.22 -19.78
CA ASP A 620 6.74 -7.09 -20.71
C ASP A 620 7.36 -5.78 -20.17
N LEU A 621 8.17 -5.16 -21.02
CA LEU A 621 8.75 -3.83 -20.81
C LEU A 621 7.79 -2.75 -21.34
N VAL A 622 7.99 -1.52 -20.88
CA VAL A 622 7.28 -0.31 -21.31
C VAL A 622 8.32 0.78 -21.50
N GLU A 623 8.30 1.44 -22.65
CA GLU A 623 9.16 2.57 -22.95
C GLU A 623 8.54 3.88 -22.41
N TYR A 624 9.34 4.71 -21.77
CA TYR A 624 8.95 6.03 -21.26
C TYR A 624 9.48 7.15 -22.17
N ASP A 625 8.93 8.36 -22.05
CA ASP A 625 9.27 9.52 -22.91
C ASP A 625 10.78 9.86 -22.97
N ASN A 626 11.54 9.45 -21.95
CA ASN A 626 12.98 9.65 -21.86
C ASN A 626 13.82 8.52 -22.49
N GLY A 627 13.19 7.55 -23.15
CA GLY A 627 13.81 6.34 -23.69
C GLY A 627 14.19 5.29 -22.62
N GLU A 628 13.76 5.44 -21.35
CA GLU A 628 13.98 4.43 -20.32
C GLU A 628 12.96 3.29 -20.45
N TYR A 629 13.45 2.05 -20.41
CA TYR A 629 12.61 0.87 -20.30
C TYR A 629 12.28 0.56 -18.83
N ARG A 630 11.00 0.36 -18.54
CA ARG A 630 10.50 -0.07 -17.22
C ARG A 630 9.74 -1.40 -17.36
N ARG A 631 9.83 -2.27 -16.35
CA ARG A 631 9.19 -3.61 -16.36
C ARG A 631 7.88 -3.63 -15.59
N ASN A 632 6.90 -4.36 -16.12
CA ASN A 632 5.63 -4.63 -15.46
C ASN A 632 5.80 -5.66 -14.33
N TYR A 633 6.11 -5.17 -13.12
CA TYR A 633 6.14 -6.00 -11.92
C TYR A 633 4.74 -6.15 -11.31
N VAL A 634 4.25 -7.39 -11.29
CA VAL A 634 2.93 -7.73 -10.75
C VAL A 634 2.85 -7.48 -9.24
N ARG A 635 1.68 -7.07 -8.75
CA ARG A 635 1.40 -6.90 -7.31
C ARG A 635 0.18 -7.71 -6.89
N GLN A 636 0.17 -8.18 -5.64
CA GLN A 636 -0.92 -9.02 -5.11
C GLN A 636 -2.31 -8.36 -5.22
N HIS A 637 -2.38 -7.04 -5.09
CA HIS A 637 -3.65 -6.33 -5.27
C HIS A 637 -4.16 -6.42 -6.72
N GLN A 638 -3.28 -6.39 -7.71
CA GLN A 638 -3.64 -6.56 -9.13
C GLN A 638 -4.13 -7.99 -9.40
N LEU A 639 -3.50 -9.01 -8.81
CA LEU A 639 -3.95 -10.40 -8.90
C LEU A 639 -5.34 -10.62 -8.29
N ARG A 640 -5.60 -10.01 -7.12
CA ARG A 640 -6.93 -10.03 -6.50
C ARG A 640 -8.00 -9.37 -7.39
N ARG A 641 -7.67 -8.24 -8.04
CA ARG A 641 -8.56 -7.56 -8.98
C ARG A 641 -8.83 -8.41 -10.21
N PHE A 642 -7.77 -8.97 -10.80
CA PHE A 642 -7.87 -9.87 -11.95
C PHE A 642 -8.82 -11.04 -11.68
N PHE A 643 -8.73 -11.69 -10.51
CA PHE A 643 -9.67 -12.76 -10.15
C PHE A 643 -11.13 -12.29 -10.17
N ALA A 644 -11.41 -11.15 -9.56
CA ALA A 644 -12.77 -10.60 -9.53
C ALA A 644 -13.26 -10.26 -10.94
N MET A 645 -12.39 -9.73 -11.81
CA MET A 645 -12.70 -9.47 -13.22
C MET A 645 -13.00 -10.75 -13.99
N ALA A 646 -12.12 -11.76 -13.90
CA ALA A 646 -12.30 -13.04 -14.58
C ALA A 646 -13.56 -13.78 -14.08
N PHE A 647 -13.82 -13.75 -12.78
CA PHE A 647 -15.02 -14.31 -12.19
C PHE A 647 -16.27 -13.60 -12.74
N PHE A 648 -16.28 -12.27 -12.76
CA PHE A 648 -17.37 -11.48 -13.31
C PHE A 648 -17.58 -11.75 -14.81
N TRP A 649 -16.50 -11.88 -15.60
CA TRP A 649 -16.61 -12.24 -17.02
C TRP A 649 -17.17 -13.63 -17.26
N SER A 650 -16.92 -14.57 -16.35
CA SER A 650 -17.40 -15.95 -16.49
C SER A 650 -18.82 -16.19 -16.00
N LYS A 651 -19.28 -15.46 -14.97
CA LYS A 651 -20.55 -15.72 -14.27
C LYS A 651 -21.48 -14.51 -14.17
N GLY A 652 -21.08 -13.35 -14.69
CA GLY A 652 -21.88 -12.13 -14.65
C GLY A 652 -22.35 -11.77 -13.23
N PHE A 653 -23.60 -11.32 -13.12
CA PHE A 653 -24.20 -10.94 -11.84
C PHE A 653 -24.73 -12.13 -11.02
N ASP A 654 -25.01 -13.27 -11.66
CA ASP A 654 -25.56 -14.46 -11.00
C ASP A 654 -24.57 -15.07 -9.99
N GLY A 655 -23.27 -14.79 -10.15
CA GLY A 655 -22.22 -15.23 -9.24
C GLY A 655 -21.86 -14.23 -8.12
N MET A 656 -22.55 -13.10 -7.98
CA MET A 656 -22.11 -12.00 -7.10
C MET A 656 -22.03 -12.37 -5.62
N ASP A 657 -23.00 -13.15 -5.11
CA ASP A 657 -22.94 -13.63 -3.72
C ASP A 657 -21.80 -14.64 -3.53
N ALA A 658 -21.54 -15.48 -4.54
CA ALA A 658 -20.39 -16.38 -4.54
C ALA A 658 -19.06 -15.61 -4.58
N LEU A 659 -18.97 -14.51 -5.33
CA LEU A 659 -17.80 -13.63 -5.33
C LEU A 659 -17.62 -12.93 -3.98
N ARG A 660 -18.70 -12.39 -3.39
CA ARG A 660 -18.67 -11.81 -2.03
C ARG A 660 -18.19 -12.83 -1.01
N TRP A 661 -18.74 -14.03 -1.07
CA TRP A 661 -18.35 -15.15 -0.23
C TRP A 661 -16.87 -15.48 -0.45
N MET A 662 -16.43 -15.74 -1.68
CA MET A 662 -15.02 -16.02 -2.01
C MET A 662 -14.09 -14.92 -1.53
N LEU A 663 -14.51 -13.65 -1.64
CA LEU A 663 -13.72 -12.51 -1.22
C LEU A 663 -13.68 -12.30 0.30
N GLY A 664 -14.59 -12.92 1.06
CA GLY A 664 -14.63 -12.95 2.53
C GLY A 664 -15.23 -11.70 3.17
N HIS A 665 -16.33 -11.16 2.62
CA HIS A 665 -17.01 -9.98 3.19
C HIS A 665 -18.22 -10.37 4.05
N SER A 666 -18.48 -9.63 5.13
CA SER A 666 -19.40 -10.01 6.20
C SER A 666 -20.87 -9.64 6.02
N ASP A 667 -21.24 -8.72 5.13
CA ASP A 667 -22.61 -8.17 5.11
C ASP A 667 -23.11 -7.80 3.68
N MET A 668 -24.43 -7.90 3.46
CA MET A 668 -25.17 -7.56 2.23
C MET A 668 -25.41 -6.05 2.08
N GLU A 669 -25.57 -5.29 3.17
CA GLU A 669 -25.63 -3.82 3.10
C GLU A 669 -24.26 -3.25 2.70
N HIS A 670 -23.21 -3.92 3.17
CA HIS A 670 -21.84 -3.78 2.70
C HIS A 670 -21.60 -4.26 1.25
N LEU A 671 -22.53 -4.99 0.60
CA LEU A 671 -22.58 -5.36 -0.85
C LEU A 671 -23.26 -4.24 -1.68
N TYR A 672 -24.26 -3.55 -1.12
CA TYR A 672 -24.89 -2.40 -1.77
C TYR A 672 -23.95 -1.17 -1.74
N HIS A 673 -23.28 -0.93 -0.61
CA HIS A 673 -22.12 -0.03 -0.51
C HIS A 673 -20.85 -0.59 -1.21
N TYR A 674 -20.81 -1.88 -1.53
CA TYR A 674 -19.76 -2.48 -2.39
C TYR A 674 -19.92 -2.11 -3.86
N ILE A 675 -21.09 -1.64 -4.29
CA ILE A 675 -21.32 -1.16 -5.65
C ILE A 675 -21.04 0.35 -5.73
N SER A 676 -21.18 1.08 -4.61
CA SER A 676 -21.09 2.54 -4.54
C SER A 676 -19.92 3.12 -3.72
N GLU A 677 -19.12 2.33 -2.99
CA GLU A 677 -18.00 2.85 -2.18
C GLU A 677 -16.60 2.23 -2.41
N SER A 678 -15.66 3.16 -2.25
CA SER A 678 -14.34 3.32 -2.88
C SER A 678 -13.23 2.26 -2.76
N GLU A 679 -13.33 1.18 -1.97
CA GLU A 679 -12.25 0.17 -1.93
C GLU A 679 -12.59 -1.14 -2.64
N THR A 680 -13.88 -1.41 -2.82
CA THR A 680 -14.37 -2.70 -3.32
C THR A 680 -15.36 -2.57 -4.46
N GLY A 681 -16.15 -1.48 -4.51
CA GLY A 681 -16.80 -1.05 -5.74
C GLY A 681 -15.81 -0.64 -6.81
N ALA A 682 -14.62 -0.20 -6.42
CA ALA A 682 -13.52 0.03 -7.35
C ALA A 682 -13.11 -1.23 -8.14
N VAL A 683 -13.26 -2.43 -7.55
CA VAL A 683 -12.91 -3.69 -8.23
C VAL A 683 -13.98 -4.07 -9.25
N LEU A 684 -15.26 -3.91 -8.90
CA LEU A 684 -16.37 -4.25 -9.79
C LEU A 684 -16.64 -3.16 -10.84
N ASN A 685 -16.60 -1.88 -10.47
CA ASN A 685 -16.64 -0.77 -11.42
C ASN A 685 -15.38 -0.74 -12.29
N GLY A 686 -14.22 -1.16 -11.78
CA GLY A 686 -13.03 -1.39 -12.61
C GLY A 686 -13.23 -2.55 -13.60
N ALA A 687 -13.89 -3.65 -13.18
CA ALA A 687 -14.24 -4.74 -14.08
C ALA A 687 -15.24 -4.31 -15.16
N LYS A 688 -16.34 -3.62 -14.78
CA LYS A 688 -17.32 -3.03 -15.69
C LYS A 688 -16.68 -2.03 -16.63
N ALA A 689 -15.81 -1.17 -16.11
CA ALA A 689 -15.13 -0.16 -16.89
C ALA A 689 -14.16 -0.78 -17.89
N SER A 690 -13.37 -1.77 -17.49
CA SER A 690 -12.49 -2.50 -18.39
C SER A 690 -13.27 -3.17 -19.54
N VAL A 691 -14.49 -3.68 -19.30
CA VAL A 691 -15.36 -4.23 -20.36
C VAL A 691 -15.81 -3.15 -21.33
N ILE A 692 -16.28 -2.02 -20.80
CA ILE A 692 -16.76 -0.89 -21.62
C ILE A 692 -15.58 -0.27 -22.39
N VAL A 693 -14.43 -0.06 -21.75
CA VAL A 693 -13.18 0.40 -22.39
C VAL A 693 -12.84 -0.50 -23.56
N ARG A 694 -12.89 -1.83 -23.38
CA ARG A 694 -12.58 -2.77 -24.47
C ARG A 694 -13.58 -2.66 -25.63
N GLY A 695 -14.87 -2.51 -25.36
CA GLY A 695 -15.87 -2.27 -26.41
C GLY A 695 -15.74 -0.89 -27.09
N VAL A 696 -15.24 0.12 -26.38
CA VAL A 696 -14.96 1.47 -26.91
C VAL A 696 -13.66 1.48 -27.73
N VAL A 697 -12.63 0.75 -27.31
CA VAL A 697 -11.30 0.80 -27.94
C VAL A 697 -11.21 -0.17 -29.13
N ASP A 698 -11.70 -1.39 -28.97
CA ASP A 698 -11.65 -2.45 -29.99
C ASP A 698 -13.03 -2.59 -30.66
N SER A 699 -13.15 -1.96 -31.84
CA SER A 699 -14.35 -1.99 -32.68
C SER A 699 -14.67 -3.37 -33.29
N THR A 700 -13.71 -4.31 -33.24
CA THR A 700 -13.88 -5.68 -33.76
C THR A 700 -14.36 -6.65 -32.69
N SER A 701 -14.25 -6.29 -31.40
CA SER A 701 -14.73 -7.11 -30.30
C SER A 701 -16.24 -7.36 -30.37
N GLU A 702 -16.68 -8.55 -29.94
CA GLU A 702 -18.11 -8.84 -29.73
C GLU A 702 -18.77 -7.85 -28.74
N LEU A 703 -17.97 -7.18 -27.89
CA LEU A 703 -18.40 -6.16 -26.95
C LEU A 703 -18.70 -4.80 -27.61
N ALA A 704 -18.12 -4.50 -28.79
CA ALA A 704 -18.46 -3.32 -29.59
C ALA A 704 -19.87 -3.39 -30.20
N LYS A 705 -20.49 -4.57 -30.19
CA LYS A 705 -21.87 -4.78 -30.65
C LYS A 705 -22.91 -4.48 -29.56
N LEU A 706 -22.49 -4.16 -28.33
CA LEU A 706 -23.40 -3.77 -27.25
C LEU A 706 -24.13 -2.47 -27.60
N LYS A 707 -25.46 -2.49 -27.52
CA LYS A 707 -26.31 -1.31 -27.78
C LYS A 707 -25.95 -0.21 -26.77
N GLY A 708 -25.59 0.98 -27.25
CA GLY A 708 -25.19 2.13 -26.41
C GLY A 708 -23.68 2.37 -26.31
N ILE A 709 -22.83 1.45 -26.78
CA ILE A 709 -21.36 1.61 -26.65
C ILE A 709 -20.83 2.79 -27.47
N GLU A 710 -21.48 3.09 -28.59
CA GLU A 710 -21.10 4.19 -29.49
C GLU A 710 -21.50 5.55 -28.90
N GLU A 711 -22.64 5.64 -28.21
CA GLU A 711 -22.98 6.82 -27.41
C GLU A 711 -22.00 7.03 -26.25
N VAL A 712 -21.57 5.95 -25.57
CA VAL A 712 -20.54 6.05 -24.53
C VAL A 712 -19.18 6.45 -25.11
N ARG A 713 -18.79 5.95 -26.29
CA ARG A 713 -17.60 6.40 -27.04
C ARG A 713 -17.66 7.92 -27.26
N LYS A 714 -18.79 8.45 -27.73
CA LYS A 714 -18.99 9.90 -27.95
C LYS A 714 -18.90 10.71 -26.65
N ILE A 715 -19.51 10.24 -25.56
CA ILE A 715 -19.43 10.92 -24.25
C ILE A 715 -17.99 10.98 -23.74
N ILE A 716 -17.23 9.89 -23.89
CA ILE A 716 -15.82 9.85 -23.48
C ILE A 716 -14.98 10.75 -24.39
N ALA A 717 -15.24 10.75 -25.70
CA ALA A 717 -14.51 11.57 -26.66
C ALA A 717 -14.70 13.06 -26.37
N GLU A 718 -15.93 13.49 -26.10
CA GLU A 718 -16.25 14.84 -25.66
C GLU A 718 -15.53 15.22 -24.36
N ARG A 719 -15.52 14.33 -23.35
CA ARG A 719 -14.88 14.60 -22.05
C ARG A 719 -13.35 14.66 -22.11
N LEU A 720 -12.72 13.80 -22.93
CA LEU A 720 -11.27 13.73 -23.03
C LEU A 720 -10.68 14.74 -24.03
N THR A 721 -11.42 15.06 -25.10
CA THR A 721 -10.89 15.84 -26.23
C THR A 721 -11.66 17.13 -26.51
N GLY A 722 -12.84 17.32 -25.90
CA GLY A 722 -13.73 18.44 -26.22
C GLY A 722 -14.49 18.28 -27.54
N ASP A 723 -14.41 17.11 -28.19
CA ASP A 723 -15.09 16.82 -29.44
C ASP A 723 -15.54 15.35 -29.51
N SER A 724 -16.86 15.14 -29.45
CA SER A 724 -17.54 13.84 -29.55
C SER A 724 -17.30 13.08 -30.86
N SER A 725 -16.80 13.72 -31.92
CA SER A 725 -16.49 13.10 -33.21
C SER A 725 -15.07 12.55 -33.30
N THR A 726 -14.21 12.85 -32.32
CA THR A 726 -12.82 12.37 -32.28
C THR A 726 -12.79 10.85 -32.08
N PRO A 727 -12.20 10.07 -33.00
CA PRO A 727 -12.08 8.63 -32.82
C PRO A 727 -11.17 8.31 -31.63
N ILE A 728 -11.72 7.60 -30.63
CA ILE A 728 -10.94 7.01 -29.55
C ILE A 728 -10.34 5.71 -30.08
N THR A 729 -9.13 5.79 -30.62
CA THR A 729 -8.35 4.62 -31.02
C THR A 729 -7.15 4.47 -30.10
N ILE A 730 -7.02 3.29 -29.49
CA ILE A 730 -5.75 2.86 -28.90
C ILE A 730 -5.27 1.77 -29.84
N GLU A 731 -4.25 2.08 -30.63
CA GLU A 731 -3.59 1.06 -31.44
C GLU A 731 -2.94 0.07 -30.46
N SER A 732 -3.57 -1.09 -30.25
CA SER A 732 -2.96 -2.14 -29.44
C SER A 732 -1.82 -2.75 -30.26
N VAL A 733 -0.63 -2.78 -29.68
CA VAL A 733 0.60 -3.27 -30.35
C VAL A 733 0.44 -4.73 -30.83
N SER A 734 -0.47 -5.50 -30.23
CA SER A 734 -0.83 -6.85 -30.67
C SER A 734 -1.60 -6.90 -31.99
N GLU A 735 -2.48 -5.95 -32.28
CA GLU A 735 -3.26 -5.93 -33.53
C GLU A 735 -2.41 -5.45 -34.71
N ALA A 736 -1.50 -4.50 -34.49
CA ALA A 736 -0.60 -4.02 -35.54
C ALA A 736 0.43 -5.07 -36.01
N ALA A 737 0.83 -6.00 -35.13
CA ALA A 737 1.78 -7.07 -35.43
C ALA A 737 1.14 -8.29 -36.14
N GLU A 738 -0.17 -8.52 -35.98
CA GLU A 738 -0.89 -9.58 -36.69
C GLU A 738 -1.24 -9.17 -38.14
N ASP A 739 -1.42 -7.87 -38.40
CA ASP A 739 -1.79 -7.35 -39.73
C ASP A 739 -0.59 -7.17 -40.69
N TYR A 740 0.64 -7.11 -40.17
CA TYR A 740 1.85 -6.94 -40.96
C TYR A 740 2.93 -7.92 -40.50
N ASP A 741 3.22 -8.90 -41.37
CA ASP A 741 4.25 -9.94 -41.25
C ASP A 741 5.68 -9.33 -41.37
N ASP A 742 5.96 -8.29 -40.57
CA ASP A 742 7.17 -7.47 -40.63
C ASP A 742 7.87 -7.46 -39.25
N GLU A 743 9.09 -8.00 -39.20
CA GLU A 743 9.95 -8.08 -38.00
C GLU A 743 10.41 -6.70 -37.46
N SER A 744 9.91 -5.59 -38.03
CA SER A 744 10.28 -4.22 -37.68
C SER A 744 9.34 -3.50 -36.70
N TYR A 745 8.25 -4.14 -36.25
CA TYR A 745 7.33 -3.54 -35.29
C TYR A 745 7.88 -3.49 -33.86
N LEU A 746 7.76 -2.33 -33.21
CA LEU A 746 8.09 -2.09 -31.81
C LEU A 746 7.14 -2.90 -30.90
N THR A 747 7.59 -4.05 -30.40
CA THR A 747 6.84 -4.91 -29.46
C THR A 747 6.74 -4.36 -28.05
N VAL A 748 7.42 -3.26 -27.76
CA VAL A 748 7.40 -2.58 -26.46
C VAL A 748 6.41 -1.42 -26.50
N PRO A 749 5.29 -1.47 -25.76
CA PRO A 749 4.34 -0.36 -25.72
C PRO A 749 4.94 0.88 -25.04
N HIS A 750 4.53 2.06 -25.51
CA HIS A 750 4.93 3.34 -24.91
C HIS A 750 4.00 3.72 -23.75
N ILE A 751 4.52 4.37 -22.71
CA ILE A 751 3.76 4.72 -21.49
C ILE A 751 2.48 5.53 -21.77
N SER A 752 2.50 6.38 -22.80
CA SER A 752 1.35 7.17 -23.22
C SER A 752 0.16 6.31 -23.67
N GLN A 753 0.39 5.11 -24.21
CA GLN A 753 -0.69 4.18 -24.59
C GLN A 753 -1.39 3.63 -23.34
N LEU A 754 -0.60 3.19 -22.36
CA LEU A 754 -1.11 2.69 -21.08
C LEU A 754 -1.82 3.76 -20.26
N GLN A 755 -1.35 5.01 -20.32
CA GLN A 755 -2.01 6.15 -19.69
C GLN A 755 -3.36 6.45 -20.34
N LYS A 756 -3.46 6.43 -21.68
CA LYS A 756 -4.74 6.60 -22.40
C LYS A 756 -5.77 5.53 -22.02
N GLU A 757 -5.36 4.26 -21.94
CA GLU A 757 -6.24 3.18 -21.46
C GLU A 757 -6.76 3.46 -20.04
N GLN A 758 -5.86 3.90 -19.15
CA GLN A 758 -6.19 4.23 -17.78
C GLN A 758 -7.12 5.45 -17.67
N ASP A 759 -6.93 6.46 -18.52
CA ASP A 759 -7.78 7.66 -18.57
C ASP A 759 -9.21 7.31 -19.02
N ILE A 760 -9.34 6.48 -20.06
CA ILE A 760 -10.64 5.98 -20.55
C ILE A 760 -11.31 5.11 -19.48
N GLU A 761 -10.57 4.18 -18.84
CA GLU A 761 -11.09 3.38 -17.73
C GLU A 761 -11.62 4.28 -16.62
N THR A 762 -10.88 5.34 -16.29
CA THR A 762 -11.24 6.30 -15.24
C THR A 762 -12.49 7.11 -15.59
N GLU A 763 -12.66 7.55 -16.83
CA GLU A 763 -13.90 8.23 -17.27
C GLU A 763 -15.12 7.31 -17.21
N VAL A 764 -14.98 6.08 -17.69
CA VAL A 764 -16.07 5.09 -17.66
C VAL A 764 -16.49 4.77 -16.22
N ILE A 765 -15.52 4.61 -15.32
CA ILE A 765 -15.77 4.46 -13.88
C ILE A 765 -16.59 5.64 -13.34
N GLN A 766 -16.22 6.86 -13.71
CA GLN A 766 -16.90 8.06 -13.24
C GLN A 766 -18.34 8.10 -13.76
N LEU A 767 -18.57 7.75 -15.02
CA LEU A 767 -19.93 7.63 -15.56
C LEU A 767 -20.76 6.58 -14.81
N LEU A 768 -20.15 5.47 -14.38
CA LEU A 768 -20.78 4.45 -13.54
C LEU A 768 -21.07 4.98 -12.12
N GLU A 769 -20.16 5.75 -11.52
CA GLU A 769 -20.30 6.34 -10.17
C GLU A 769 -21.33 7.47 -10.12
N GLU A 770 -21.37 8.32 -11.16
CA GLU A 770 -22.39 9.35 -11.37
C GLU A 770 -23.77 8.75 -11.70
N GLY A 771 -23.84 7.44 -11.97
CA GLY A 771 -25.06 6.76 -12.41
C GLY A 771 -25.55 7.18 -13.80
N ARG A 772 -24.67 7.81 -14.62
CA ARG A 772 -24.96 8.23 -16.01
C ARG A 772 -24.99 7.05 -16.96
N ILE A 773 -24.15 6.05 -16.72
CA ILE A 773 -24.21 4.77 -17.39
C ILE A 773 -24.39 3.68 -16.33
N THR A 774 -25.23 2.68 -16.61
CA THR A 774 -25.32 1.46 -15.81
C THR A 774 -25.18 0.26 -16.74
N LEU A 775 -24.40 -0.72 -16.30
CA LEU A 775 -24.34 -2.02 -16.97
C LEU A 775 -25.20 -2.97 -16.14
N GLU A 776 -26.40 -3.25 -16.62
CA GLU A 776 -27.42 -4.06 -15.96
C GLU A 776 -27.79 -5.28 -16.83
N PRO A 777 -28.01 -6.45 -16.23
CA PRO A 777 -28.52 -7.61 -16.95
C PRO A 777 -30.03 -7.46 -17.19
N GLU A 778 -30.47 -7.68 -18.43
CA GLU A 778 -31.87 -7.94 -18.77
C GLU A 778 -32.07 -9.46 -18.85
N PHE A 779 -32.82 -10.00 -17.90
CA PHE A 779 -33.09 -11.43 -17.80
C PHE A 779 -34.25 -11.84 -18.71
N PHE A 780 -34.10 -12.95 -19.43
CA PHE A 780 -35.17 -13.57 -20.21
C PHE A 780 -35.07 -15.09 -20.14
N THR A 781 -36.20 -15.75 -20.36
CA THR A 781 -36.29 -17.21 -20.26
C THR A 781 -36.29 -17.80 -21.67
N ILE A 782 -35.41 -18.76 -21.93
CA ILE A 782 -35.43 -19.57 -23.15
C ILE A 782 -35.96 -20.95 -22.77
N GLU A 783 -37.02 -21.41 -23.43
CA GLU A 783 -37.46 -22.80 -23.36
C GLU A 783 -36.70 -23.61 -24.42
N ASP A 784 -36.01 -24.67 -24.00
CA ASP A 784 -35.47 -25.65 -24.94
C ASP A 784 -36.58 -26.52 -25.56
N GLY A 785 -36.24 -27.25 -26.62
CA GLY A 785 -37.20 -28.12 -27.33
C GLY A 785 -37.78 -29.27 -26.49
N ASP A 786 -37.25 -29.49 -25.27
CA ASP A 786 -37.69 -30.50 -24.32
C ASP A 786 -38.52 -29.89 -23.16
N GLY A 787 -38.82 -28.59 -23.22
CA GLY A 787 -39.66 -27.89 -22.25
C GLY A 787 -38.95 -27.48 -20.95
N ASN A 788 -37.61 -27.51 -20.91
CA ASN A 788 -36.86 -26.95 -19.80
C ASN A 788 -36.65 -25.45 -20.00
N THR A 789 -37.16 -24.65 -19.05
CA THR A 789 -36.90 -23.22 -18.97
C THR A 789 -35.48 -22.96 -18.45
N THR A 790 -34.62 -22.38 -19.30
CA THR A 790 -33.31 -21.86 -18.91
C THR A 790 -33.41 -20.33 -18.81
N GLN A 791 -33.17 -19.76 -17.63
CA GLN A 791 -32.99 -18.31 -17.49
C GLN A 791 -31.62 -17.92 -18.07
N THR A 792 -31.62 -16.96 -18.99
CA THR A 792 -30.41 -16.35 -19.54
C THR A 792 -30.55 -14.82 -19.46
N PHE A 793 -29.50 -14.06 -19.72
CA PHE A 793 -29.57 -12.60 -19.71
C PHE A 793 -28.70 -11.96 -20.78
N ASN A 794 -29.08 -10.76 -21.20
CA ASN A 794 -28.25 -9.86 -22.00
C ASN A 794 -27.72 -8.75 -21.11
N LEU A 795 -26.44 -8.39 -21.25
CA LEU A 795 -25.92 -7.18 -20.62
C LEU A 795 -26.41 -5.97 -21.41
N ILE A 796 -27.19 -5.11 -20.76
CA ILE A 796 -27.65 -3.84 -21.32
C ILE A 796 -26.87 -2.71 -20.67
N LEU A 797 -26.15 -1.97 -21.50
CA LEU A 797 -25.63 -0.66 -21.13
C LEU A 797 -26.80 0.32 -21.21
N LYS A 798 -27.33 0.72 -20.06
CA LYS A 798 -28.32 1.79 -19.97
C LYS A 798 -27.59 3.12 -19.79
N ILE A 799 -27.92 4.08 -20.64
CA ILE A 799 -27.50 5.46 -20.50
C ILE A 799 -28.72 6.19 -19.93
N LYS A 800 -28.60 6.84 -18.77
CA LYS A 800 -29.65 7.74 -18.32
C LYS A 800 -29.61 8.99 -19.19
N ASP A 801 -30.73 9.29 -19.85
CA ASP A 801 -30.86 10.45 -20.72
C ASP A 801 -30.39 11.73 -20.01
N LEU A 802 -29.64 12.53 -20.75
CA LEU A 802 -29.25 13.88 -20.41
C LEU A 802 -30.49 14.78 -20.50
N ASP A 803 -31.15 14.99 -19.37
CA ASP A 803 -31.96 16.20 -19.13
C ASP A 803 -31.26 17.10 -18.11
#